data_AF-A0A1G3A3U4-F1
#
_entry.id   AF-A0A1G3A3U4-F1
#
_cell.length_a   1.000
_cell.length_b   1.000
_cell.length_c   1.000
_cell.angle_alpha   90.00
_cell.angle_beta   90.00
_cell.angle_gamma   90.00
#
_symmetry.space_group_name_H-M   'P 1'
#
loop_
_entity.id
_entity.type
_entity.pdbx_description
1 polymer ?
#
loop_
_entity_poly.entity_id
_entity_poly.type
_entity_poly.pdbx_seq_one_letter_code
_entity_poly.pdbx_strand_id
1 'polypeptide(L)'
;MFQSNGEDLMKRNILLLILVLYFASYSSGQQEKTLNIALVADKSAGLDQSPLISLLEVRLSHVEGIVVLERTQIDRILAEQQLSLAGLLERKAVVKAGRLLRADAFVLLSRENSNVAAEPPPSSRNEANEVLSEPNDLPKGQLIRIRVAETAHGLRLLDRFEELESSKFEEVTERIIENIVTIMDKLNTAAGPAVLVGIVDIHRVQLSARHHLLERALPVLLSVRLSREPEIIMLEREDLKLLLDEKWLTNGKDSEFWRSAVLIDGYLQPKNGGVELMLHLRQAENRDIATFNVAVTPNEPSSAIDRAAAEIINRLRHSPPSTQWNLAKEAEEFYQQGTMLSAHQRYAEAVVPLETACALQPENVAYTTARFKNEWTSRCKIHQGPVLRPLGPSYYSDLELAELVSRLVAQIQREYERTNSMSQLSLWSRLLGTELSSLSYFTNTVSVSGEQVRQINRVNRRIWVETLDKAWSKQRPRPPAFLFAQRARLIWVGYDDPDELVAHLKEFCSEVLFSPEMGGQIENTYLRCDICDRVLRDIFVLESAETVEAAHLLDSAERITYLGHKYLNELLISSDPIVRFYTCLGQASFYHAMTYITERKSIEPALEYFYKALSVLSDESIRGNAFVKSRLLGDLADILAEIMTNEQDRLIGVLENVLALSIEKGDANSLAAWDLGDRRLNIDFLKLSPDSARRYYELLDRVGTVLQNQTNKREMKSALRRLHDCQAGIKAQYPQLVLTGSRSDFDVTILLSRKDWPDGLRTDLSPLQVKLDGDRIWMALGTWGLGHPNRDGTQTWPGVASLRVVDLTRKTVCAKWQGDISFRRGVKLTGIVPGEEVVYVSTHGGGLLEFRRNLVEGREWLEAPRILTQQDHGLPSDFITDIVADGSCLWIAYGGEKLESGLGLYDPKTGHWKSVLCSMLKGEAPWGSGFPYKLSQLTLPLPGKLFFVLNSLGSSEIHRYEGLWRIDTETGELKCILPYTSKWAHPWIHIEPMNETYLCKMADLLIELDPKSEETFHILNSRSRDSSREGSLPSVDHQNNLFVPAALMYGMPLGVYSLGNVDLSSCTIHEDELWVRFGRAQIAILKRGRSFEEAKIITNDILDGEPVFQFLDLPYGLIAIGQGTVGLIETGNHSR
;
A
#
# COMPACT_ATOMS: atom_id res chain seq x y z
N MET A 1 -11.95 2.34 -100.33
CA MET A 1 -12.44 1.55 -99.18
C MET A 1 -12.01 2.23 -97.87
N PHE A 2 -12.30 3.53 -97.74
CA PHE A 2 -11.98 4.37 -96.58
C PHE A 2 -13.16 5.30 -96.38
N GLN A 3 -14.11 4.88 -95.54
CA GLN A 3 -15.17 5.72 -94.96
C GLN A 3 -15.93 4.85 -93.94
N SER A 4 -15.55 4.90 -92.65
CA SER A 4 -16.46 4.67 -91.51
C SER A 4 -15.83 4.92 -90.11
N ASN A 5 -14.76 5.71 -89.96
CA ASN A 5 -14.17 5.98 -88.62
C ASN A 5 -14.62 7.32 -87.98
N GLY A 6 -15.62 8.00 -88.55
CA GLY A 6 -16.11 9.28 -88.04
C GLY A 6 -17.12 9.18 -86.89
N GLU A 7 -17.95 8.14 -86.85
CA GLU A 7 -19.06 8.07 -85.88
C GLU A 7 -18.62 7.64 -84.47
N ASP A 8 -17.57 6.82 -84.33
CA ASP A 8 -17.13 6.32 -83.02
C ASP A 8 -16.36 7.36 -82.21
N LEU A 9 -15.63 8.27 -82.87
CA LEU A 9 -14.94 9.37 -82.18
C LEU A 9 -15.94 10.40 -81.66
N MET A 10 -17.02 10.65 -82.41
CA MET A 10 -18.08 11.58 -81.99
C MET A 10 -18.90 11.02 -80.83
N LYS A 11 -19.23 9.71 -80.84
CA LYS A 11 -19.93 9.07 -79.71
C LYS A 11 -19.10 9.03 -78.44
N ARG A 12 -17.79 8.76 -78.52
CA ARG A 12 -16.89 8.80 -77.34
C ARG A 12 -16.72 10.21 -76.78
N ASN A 13 -16.59 11.23 -77.64
CA ASN A 13 -16.48 12.60 -77.17
C ASN A 13 -17.80 13.12 -76.59
N ILE A 14 -18.95 12.73 -77.15
CA ILE A 14 -20.27 13.06 -76.58
C ILE A 14 -20.46 12.33 -75.24
N LEU A 15 -20.07 11.07 -75.11
CA LEU A 15 -20.16 10.35 -73.83
C LEU A 15 -19.26 10.97 -72.76
N LEU A 16 -18.04 11.37 -73.14
CA LEU A 16 -17.11 12.07 -72.24
C LEU A 16 -17.66 13.45 -71.85
N LEU A 17 -18.25 14.19 -72.79
CA LEU A 17 -18.87 15.49 -72.51
C LEU A 17 -20.10 15.34 -71.61
N ILE A 18 -20.93 14.30 -71.82
CA ILE A 18 -22.07 13.99 -70.94
C ILE A 18 -21.59 13.56 -69.56
N LEU A 19 -20.50 12.78 -69.45
CA LEU A 19 -19.94 12.41 -68.16
C LEU A 19 -19.38 13.65 -67.44
N VAL A 20 -18.65 14.51 -68.15
CA VAL A 20 -18.10 15.76 -67.60
C VAL A 20 -19.23 16.71 -67.19
N LEU A 21 -20.29 16.82 -67.99
CA LEU A 21 -21.48 17.62 -67.65
C LEU A 21 -22.27 17.00 -66.50
N TYR A 22 -22.38 15.67 -66.42
CA TYR A 22 -23.05 14.98 -65.31
C TYR A 22 -22.27 15.16 -64.00
N PHE A 23 -20.94 15.04 -64.02
CA PHE A 23 -20.08 15.32 -62.86
C PHE A 23 -20.04 16.81 -62.50
N ALA A 24 -20.04 17.73 -63.47
CA ALA A 24 -20.14 19.17 -63.22
C ALA A 24 -21.53 19.56 -62.65
N SER A 25 -22.59 18.85 -63.05
CA SER A 25 -23.94 19.01 -62.49
C SER A 25 -24.08 18.38 -61.10
N TYR A 26 -23.33 17.33 -60.79
CA TYR A 26 -23.32 16.70 -59.46
C TYR A 26 -22.52 17.51 -58.43
N SER A 27 -21.47 18.23 -58.87
CA SER A 27 -20.68 19.11 -57.99
C SER A 27 -21.35 20.43 -57.63
N SER A 28 -22.45 20.83 -58.29
CA SER A 28 -23.15 22.09 -58.05
C SER A 28 -24.40 21.97 -57.15
N GLY A 29 -24.63 20.78 -56.57
CA GLY A 29 -25.79 20.49 -55.72
C GLY A 29 -25.43 20.07 -54.29
N GLN A 30 -24.24 20.38 -53.78
CA GLN A 30 -24.04 20.33 -52.33
C GLN A 30 -24.79 21.50 -51.72
N GLN A 31 -26.06 21.26 -51.41
CA GLN A 31 -26.84 22.12 -50.55
C GLN A 31 -26.02 22.31 -49.27
N GLU A 32 -25.50 23.52 -49.05
CA GLU A 32 -24.68 23.82 -47.88
C GLU A 32 -25.43 23.33 -46.64
N LYS A 33 -24.82 22.38 -45.94
CA LYS A 33 -25.43 21.77 -44.77
C LYS A 33 -25.51 22.88 -43.71
N THR A 34 -26.73 23.34 -43.43
CA THR A 34 -26.97 24.29 -42.35
C THR A 34 -26.64 23.63 -41.01
N LEU A 35 -25.77 24.25 -40.21
CA LEU A 35 -25.35 23.75 -38.91
C LEU A 35 -26.16 24.42 -37.80
N ASN A 36 -26.78 23.61 -36.94
CA ASN A 36 -27.53 24.09 -35.78
C ASN A 36 -26.57 24.27 -34.61
N ILE A 37 -26.36 25.51 -34.15
CA ILE A 37 -25.45 25.83 -33.05
C ILE A 37 -26.24 26.24 -31.81
N ALA A 38 -25.94 25.61 -30.69
CA ALA A 38 -26.47 25.98 -29.38
C ALA A 38 -25.41 26.77 -28.58
N LEU A 39 -25.72 28.03 -28.24
CA LEU A 39 -24.90 28.85 -27.35
C LEU A 39 -25.32 28.61 -25.89
N VAL A 40 -24.37 28.22 -25.05
CA VAL A 40 -24.60 28.02 -23.62
C VAL A 40 -23.53 28.74 -22.83
N ALA A 41 -23.94 29.50 -21.81
CA ALA A 41 -23.01 30.22 -20.97
C ALA A 41 -23.24 29.99 -19.49
N ASP A 42 -22.17 30.13 -18.73
CA ASP A 42 -22.16 29.91 -17.30
C ASP A 42 -23.02 30.94 -16.54
N LYS A 43 -24.20 30.49 -16.11
CA LYS A 43 -25.10 31.28 -15.26
C LYS A 43 -24.48 31.59 -13.90
N SER A 44 -23.64 30.69 -13.37
CA SER A 44 -23.01 30.89 -12.06
C SER A 44 -21.99 32.02 -12.08
N ALA A 45 -21.39 32.28 -13.25
CA ALA A 45 -20.48 33.41 -13.48
C ALA A 45 -21.19 34.70 -13.92
N GLY A 46 -22.51 34.67 -14.11
CA GLY A 46 -23.29 35.78 -14.69
C GLY A 46 -22.98 36.05 -16.16
N LEU A 47 -22.31 35.13 -16.86
CA LEU A 47 -22.02 35.29 -18.29
C LEU A 47 -23.30 35.27 -19.12
N ASP A 48 -24.31 34.54 -18.66
CA ASP A 48 -25.61 34.43 -19.30
C ASP A 48 -26.33 35.80 -19.43
N GLN A 49 -26.00 36.78 -18.59
CA GLN A 49 -26.54 38.15 -18.68
C GLN A 49 -25.56 39.13 -19.37
N SER A 50 -24.41 38.65 -19.81
CA SER A 50 -23.39 39.48 -20.45
C SER A 50 -23.82 39.94 -21.85
N PRO A 51 -23.53 41.20 -22.24
CA PRO A 51 -23.69 41.68 -23.61
C PRO A 51 -23.00 40.79 -24.66
N LEU A 52 -21.94 40.08 -24.27
CA LEU A 52 -21.20 39.17 -25.14
C LEU A 52 -22.09 38.10 -25.77
N ILE A 53 -23.00 37.49 -25.02
CA ILE A 53 -23.85 36.40 -25.54
C ILE A 53 -24.86 36.94 -26.53
N SER A 54 -25.52 38.04 -26.19
CA SER A 54 -26.51 38.65 -27.08
C SER A 54 -25.84 39.10 -28.39
N LEU A 55 -24.61 39.62 -28.33
CA LEU A 55 -23.82 39.94 -29.52
C LEU A 55 -23.45 38.68 -30.32
N LEU A 56 -23.02 37.60 -29.66
CA LEU A 56 -22.72 36.32 -30.31
C LEU A 56 -23.95 35.71 -30.99
N GLU A 57 -25.10 35.66 -30.32
CA GLU A 57 -26.37 35.16 -30.87
C GLU A 57 -26.77 35.93 -32.12
N VAL A 58 -26.79 37.26 -32.02
CA VAL A 58 -27.14 38.14 -33.14
C VAL A 58 -26.15 37.92 -34.29
N ARG A 59 -24.85 38.00 -34.05
CA ARG A 59 -23.85 37.95 -35.12
C ARG A 59 -23.73 36.56 -35.75
N LEU A 60 -23.76 35.48 -34.97
CA LEU A 60 -23.75 34.10 -35.49
C LEU A 60 -25.00 33.79 -36.33
N SER A 61 -26.16 34.38 -36.00
CA SER A 61 -27.38 34.22 -36.81
C SER A 61 -27.31 34.88 -38.19
N HIS A 62 -26.34 35.79 -38.41
CA HIS A 62 -26.08 36.40 -39.72
C HIS A 62 -25.01 35.65 -40.52
N VAL A 63 -24.36 34.65 -39.94
CA VAL A 63 -23.36 33.83 -40.65
C VAL A 63 -24.10 32.82 -41.54
N GLU A 64 -23.84 32.88 -42.84
CA GLU A 64 -24.42 31.94 -43.81
C GLU A 64 -24.09 30.49 -43.44
N GLY A 65 -25.08 29.60 -43.52
CA GLY A 65 -24.92 28.19 -43.14
C GLY A 65 -25.01 27.91 -41.63
N ILE A 66 -25.17 28.91 -40.75
CA ILE A 66 -25.36 28.71 -39.31
C ILE A 66 -26.79 29.05 -38.88
N VAL A 67 -27.41 28.15 -38.13
CA VAL A 67 -28.70 28.36 -37.45
C VAL A 67 -28.47 28.35 -35.95
N VAL A 68 -28.59 29.51 -35.31
CA VAL A 68 -28.47 29.62 -33.85
C VAL A 68 -29.78 29.22 -33.18
N LEU A 69 -29.73 28.25 -32.27
CA LEU A 69 -30.91 27.82 -31.52
C LEU A 69 -31.32 28.84 -30.46
N GLU A 70 -32.63 29.01 -30.26
CA GLU A 70 -33.17 29.95 -29.27
C GLU A 70 -32.78 29.55 -27.85
N ARG A 71 -32.20 30.50 -27.11
CA ARG A 71 -31.72 30.27 -25.74
C ARG A 71 -32.80 29.81 -24.77
N THR A 72 -34.03 30.29 -24.91
CA THR A 72 -35.18 29.86 -24.09
C THR A 72 -35.49 28.38 -24.26
N GLN A 73 -35.28 27.82 -25.46
CA GLN A 73 -35.47 26.40 -25.75
C GLN A 73 -34.33 25.56 -25.14
N ILE A 74 -33.09 26.05 -25.27
CA ILE A 74 -31.90 25.44 -24.65
C ILE A 74 -32.10 25.37 -23.13
N ASP A 75 -32.39 26.51 -22.50
CA ASP A 75 -32.57 26.62 -21.05
C ASP A 75 -33.68 25.70 -20.53
N ARG A 76 -34.79 25.60 -21.26
CA ARG A 76 -35.88 24.68 -20.93
C ARG A 76 -35.43 23.22 -20.96
N ILE A 77 -34.78 22.79 -22.03
CA ILE A 77 -34.33 21.40 -22.18
C ILE A 77 -33.26 21.05 -21.13
N LEU A 78 -32.32 21.96 -20.87
CA LEU A 78 -31.30 21.74 -19.84
C LEU A 78 -31.94 21.64 -18.44
N ALA A 79 -32.91 22.51 -18.12
CA ALA A 79 -33.65 22.44 -16.85
C ALA A 79 -34.47 21.15 -16.72
N GLU A 80 -35.16 20.73 -17.79
CA GLU A 80 -35.94 19.48 -17.81
C GLU A 80 -35.04 18.24 -17.64
N GLN A 81 -33.81 18.28 -18.14
CA GLN A 81 -32.83 17.21 -17.97
C GLN A 81 -31.98 17.32 -16.70
N GLN A 82 -32.20 18.36 -15.87
CA GLN A 82 -31.38 18.68 -14.71
C GLN A 82 -29.89 18.84 -15.03
N LEU A 83 -29.57 19.32 -16.24
CA LEU A 83 -28.20 19.56 -16.70
C LEU A 83 -27.79 21.00 -16.40
N SER A 84 -26.68 21.17 -15.67
CA SER A 84 -26.01 22.47 -15.51
C SER A 84 -24.92 22.64 -16.58
N LEU A 85 -24.34 23.85 -16.70
CA LEU A 85 -23.18 24.05 -17.59
C LEU A 85 -21.99 23.19 -17.15
N ALA A 86 -21.79 22.99 -15.84
CA ALA A 86 -20.80 22.04 -15.33
C ALA A 86 -21.12 20.61 -15.80
N GLY A 87 -22.41 20.25 -15.85
CA GLY A 87 -22.85 19.01 -16.47
C GLY A 87 -22.56 18.94 -17.97
N LEU A 88 -22.69 20.05 -18.72
CA LEU A 88 -22.34 20.13 -20.14
C LEU A 88 -20.83 20.17 -20.43
N LEU A 89 -19.98 20.25 -19.41
CA LEU A 89 -18.56 19.95 -19.58
C LEU A 89 -18.33 18.45 -19.79
N GLU A 90 -19.27 17.62 -19.30
CA GLU A 90 -19.28 16.18 -19.54
C GLU A 90 -19.91 15.85 -20.89
N ARG A 91 -19.21 15.02 -21.67
CA ARG A 91 -19.65 14.63 -23.00
C ARG A 91 -21.00 13.93 -23.05
N LYS A 92 -21.39 13.16 -22.02
CA LYS A 92 -22.73 12.51 -21.97
C LYS A 92 -23.83 13.54 -22.08
N ALA A 93 -23.70 14.61 -21.31
CA ALA A 93 -24.66 15.68 -21.30
C ALA A 93 -24.66 16.40 -22.65
N VAL A 94 -23.49 16.64 -23.25
CA VAL A 94 -23.35 17.23 -24.59
C VAL A 94 -24.06 16.40 -25.66
N VAL A 95 -23.79 15.09 -25.76
CA VAL A 95 -24.41 14.23 -26.78
C VAL A 95 -25.92 14.10 -26.55
N LYS A 96 -26.33 13.88 -25.29
CA LYS A 96 -27.75 13.75 -24.93
C LYS A 96 -28.51 15.06 -25.18
N ALA A 97 -28.00 16.20 -24.71
CA ALA A 97 -28.61 17.50 -24.90
C ALA A 97 -28.62 17.89 -26.38
N GLY A 98 -27.54 17.59 -27.11
CA GLY A 98 -27.42 17.86 -28.54
C GLY A 98 -28.46 17.08 -29.36
N ARG A 99 -28.67 15.80 -29.07
CA ARG A 99 -29.73 14.99 -29.70
C ARG A 99 -31.13 15.52 -29.39
N LEU A 100 -31.37 15.98 -28.16
CA LEU A 100 -32.66 16.57 -27.75
C LEU A 100 -32.91 17.91 -28.44
N LEU A 101 -31.87 18.74 -28.56
CA LEU A 101 -31.91 20.07 -29.17
C LEU A 101 -31.80 20.05 -30.69
N ARG A 102 -31.41 18.89 -31.27
CA ARG A 102 -30.98 18.77 -32.67
C ARG A 102 -29.88 19.77 -33.04
N ALA A 103 -29.04 20.14 -32.07
CA ALA A 103 -27.85 20.93 -32.30
C ALA A 103 -26.80 20.04 -32.97
N ASP A 104 -26.04 20.57 -33.93
CA ASP A 104 -24.83 19.96 -34.51
C ASP A 104 -23.59 20.28 -33.66
N ALA A 105 -23.58 21.43 -32.97
CA ALA A 105 -22.51 21.82 -32.05
C ALA A 105 -23.02 22.68 -30.87
N PHE A 106 -22.34 22.59 -29.74
CA PHE A 106 -22.45 23.54 -28.63
C PHE A 106 -21.27 24.50 -28.62
N VAL A 107 -21.55 25.77 -28.36
CA VAL A 107 -20.56 26.79 -28.00
C VAL A 107 -20.76 27.10 -26.52
N LEU A 108 -19.84 26.61 -25.69
CA LEU A 108 -19.85 26.73 -24.24
C LEU A 108 -18.95 27.89 -23.81
N LEU A 109 -19.49 28.83 -23.03
CA LEU A 109 -18.78 29.98 -22.48
C LEU A 109 -18.72 29.87 -20.96
N SER A 110 -17.53 29.77 -20.38
CA SER A 110 -17.32 29.73 -18.92
C SER A 110 -16.31 30.76 -18.48
N ARG A 111 -16.49 31.37 -17.31
CA ARG A 111 -15.49 32.29 -16.74
C ARG A 111 -14.46 31.48 -15.97
N GLU A 112 -13.17 31.71 -16.23
CA GLU A 112 -12.13 31.09 -15.42
C GLU A 112 -12.03 31.87 -14.10
N ASN A 113 -12.39 31.22 -12.99
CA ASN A 113 -12.23 31.83 -11.67
C ASN A 113 -10.73 31.86 -11.34
N SER A 114 -10.10 33.03 -11.45
CA SER A 114 -8.71 33.25 -11.05
C SER A 114 -8.42 33.02 -9.56
N ASN A 115 -9.43 32.61 -8.78
CA ASN A 115 -9.31 32.28 -7.36
C ASN A 115 -8.65 30.92 -7.07
N VAL A 116 -8.17 30.20 -8.09
CA VAL A 116 -7.41 28.97 -7.87
C VAL A 116 -5.97 29.31 -7.46
N ALA A 117 -5.70 29.17 -6.15
CA ALA A 117 -4.40 28.86 -5.55
C ALA A 117 -3.39 29.98 -5.25
N ALA A 118 -3.83 31.09 -4.67
CA ALA A 118 -3.05 31.71 -3.60
C ALA A 118 -3.79 31.47 -2.30
N GLU A 119 -3.45 30.38 -1.58
CA GLU A 119 -3.77 30.33 -0.16
C GLU A 119 -3.22 31.62 0.47
N PRO A 120 -4.04 32.44 1.15
CA PRO A 120 -3.51 33.60 1.84
C PRO A 120 -2.41 33.11 2.80
N PRO A 121 -1.21 33.73 2.80
CA PRO A 121 -0.15 33.32 3.71
C PRO A 121 -0.71 33.30 5.15
N PRO A 122 -0.42 32.27 5.96
CA PRO A 122 -1.10 32.01 7.23
C PRO A 122 -0.80 33.01 8.37
N SER A 123 -0.49 34.28 8.10
CA SER A 123 0.09 35.21 9.08
C SER A 123 -0.61 36.55 9.30
N SER A 124 -1.78 36.85 8.73
CA SER A 124 -2.49 38.11 9.06
C SER A 124 -3.98 37.90 9.35
N ARG A 125 -4.28 37.35 10.53
CA ARG A 125 -5.66 37.12 11.00
C ARG A 125 -6.22 38.27 11.87
N ASN A 126 -5.58 39.42 11.91
CA ASN A 126 -6.05 40.58 12.66
C ASN A 126 -6.18 41.79 11.73
N GLU A 127 -7.38 42.01 11.21
CA GLU A 127 -8.03 43.32 11.08
C GLU A 127 -9.35 43.14 10.32
N ALA A 128 -10.40 42.83 11.09
CA ALA A 128 -11.76 42.98 10.65
C ALA A 128 -12.07 44.48 10.56
N ASN A 129 -12.01 45.04 9.35
CA ASN A 129 -12.74 46.25 9.02
C ASN A 129 -13.36 46.08 7.64
N GLU A 130 -14.66 45.77 7.66
CA GLU A 130 -15.58 45.83 6.54
C GLU A 130 -15.56 47.24 5.94
N VAL A 131 -14.97 47.37 4.76
CA VAL A 131 -15.29 48.47 3.84
C VAL A 131 -16.16 47.85 2.75
N LEU A 132 -17.45 48.21 2.76
CA LEU A 132 -18.41 47.96 1.70
C LEU A 132 -17.98 48.74 0.45
N SER A 133 -17.08 48.17 -0.35
CA SER A 133 -16.74 48.67 -1.68
C SER A 133 -17.91 48.38 -2.63
N GLU A 134 -18.32 49.38 -3.40
CA GLU A 134 -19.48 49.29 -4.31
C GLU A 134 -19.32 48.16 -5.36
N PRO A 135 -20.42 47.50 -5.81
CA PRO A 135 -20.36 46.21 -6.51
C PRO A 135 -20.03 46.26 -8.01
N ASN A 136 -19.60 47.39 -8.59
CA ASN A 136 -19.70 47.58 -10.06
C ASN A 136 -18.40 47.60 -10.86
N ASP A 137 -17.23 47.59 -10.23
CA ASP A 137 -15.97 47.48 -10.97
C ASP A 137 -15.59 46.00 -11.14
N LEU A 138 -16.01 45.42 -12.27
CA LEU A 138 -15.50 44.14 -12.73
C LEU A 138 -13.96 44.19 -12.74
N PRO A 139 -13.26 43.22 -12.11
CA PRO A 139 -11.80 43.20 -12.11
C PRO A 139 -11.28 43.22 -13.55
N LYS A 140 -10.36 44.14 -13.85
CA LYS A 140 -9.75 44.28 -15.19
C LYS A 140 -9.10 42.96 -15.61
N GLY A 141 -9.50 42.43 -16.77
CA GLY A 141 -8.88 41.27 -17.42
C GLY A 141 -9.46 39.92 -17.00
N GLN A 142 -10.76 39.72 -17.21
CA GLN A 142 -11.37 38.41 -16.95
C GLN A 142 -11.15 37.46 -18.12
N LEU A 143 -10.69 36.24 -17.85
CA LEU A 143 -10.58 35.22 -18.90
C LEU A 143 -11.90 34.47 -19.06
N ILE A 144 -12.43 34.44 -20.28
CA ILE A 144 -13.50 33.54 -20.68
C ILE A 144 -12.90 32.37 -21.45
N ARG A 145 -13.27 31.16 -21.06
CA ARG A 145 -13.02 29.94 -21.82
C ARG A 145 -14.18 29.72 -22.80
N ILE A 146 -13.84 29.55 -24.07
CA ILE A 146 -14.74 29.19 -25.17
C ILE A 146 -14.42 27.77 -25.58
N ARG A 147 -15.39 26.87 -25.45
CA ARG A 147 -15.29 25.48 -25.89
C ARG A 147 -16.36 25.19 -26.93
N VAL A 148 -15.95 24.64 -28.07
CA VAL A 148 -16.89 24.19 -29.11
C VAL A 148 -16.87 22.67 -29.14
N ALA A 149 -18.03 22.07 -28.88
CA ALA A 149 -18.19 20.61 -28.84
C ALA A 149 -19.21 20.17 -29.89
N GLU A 150 -18.80 19.23 -30.74
CA GLU A 150 -19.70 18.54 -31.67
C GLU A 150 -20.65 17.65 -30.88
N THR A 151 -21.91 17.55 -31.31
CA THR A 151 -22.97 16.89 -30.51
C THR A 151 -23.24 15.44 -30.89
N ALA A 152 -22.94 15.01 -32.11
CA ALA A 152 -23.30 13.66 -32.54
C ALA A 152 -22.44 12.63 -31.82
N HIS A 153 -21.16 12.95 -31.65
CA HIS A 153 -20.19 12.15 -30.92
C HIS A 153 -19.78 12.80 -29.62
N GLY A 154 -19.76 14.14 -29.50
CA GLY A 154 -19.23 14.82 -28.30
C GLY A 154 -17.76 15.22 -28.43
N LEU A 155 -17.28 15.49 -29.64
CA LEU A 155 -15.87 15.78 -29.90
C LEU A 155 -15.53 17.25 -29.62
N ARG A 156 -14.34 17.50 -29.07
CA ARG A 156 -13.86 18.86 -28.82
C ARG A 156 -13.27 19.44 -30.10
N LEU A 157 -13.99 20.39 -30.69
CA LEU A 157 -13.58 21.07 -31.92
C LEU A 157 -12.70 22.30 -31.65
N LEU A 158 -12.97 22.99 -30.53
CA LEU A 158 -12.24 24.17 -30.06
C LEU A 158 -12.15 24.19 -28.54
N ASP A 159 -11.02 24.67 -28.02
CA ASP A 159 -10.87 25.14 -26.65
C ASP A 159 -9.93 26.34 -26.63
N ARG A 160 -10.41 27.50 -26.21
CA ARG A 160 -9.66 28.76 -26.26
C ARG A 160 -10.03 29.66 -25.09
N PHE A 161 -9.08 30.50 -24.68
CA PHE A 161 -9.31 31.55 -23.71
C PHE A 161 -9.28 32.91 -24.42
N GLU A 162 -10.20 33.80 -24.09
CA GLU A 162 -10.23 35.19 -24.52
C GLU A 162 -10.29 36.11 -23.31
N GLU A 163 -9.55 37.21 -23.35
CA GLU A 163 -9.60 38.23 -22.32
C GLU A 163 -10.80 39.14 -22.58
N LEU A 164 -11.68 39.23 -21.57
CA LEU A 164 -12.87 40.04 -21.57
C LEU A 164 -12.58 41.36 -20.87
N GLU A 165 -12.40 42.40 -21.68
CA GLU A 165 -12.51 43.79 -21.24
C GLU A 165 -13.92 44.30 -21.53
N SER A 166 -14.56 44.94 -20.53
CA SER A 166 -15.92 45.46 -20.65
C SER A 166 -16.10 46.50 -21.75
N SER A 167 -15.02 47.16 -22.19
CA SER A 167 -15.02 48.11 -23.30
C SER A 167 -14.83 47.48 -24.69
N LYS A 168 -14.49 46.18 -24.77
CA LYS A 168 -14.09 45.50 -26.02
C LYS A 168 -14.97 44.30 -26.38
N PHE A 169 -16.22 44.26 -25.91
CA PHE A 169 -17.14 43.15 -26.18
C PHE A 169 -17.30 42.85 -27.67
N GLU A 170 -17.42 43.88 -28.52
CA GLU A 170 -17.56 43.70 -29.97
C GLU A 170 -16.31 43.04 -30.57
N GLU A 171 -15.12 43.51 -30.20
CA GLU A 171 -13.85 42.98 -30.68
C GLU A 171 -13.64 41.51 -30.27
N VAL A 172 -13.98 41.18 -29.01
CA VAL A 172 -13.95 39.80 -28.49
C VAL A 172 -14.98 38.93 -29.23
N THR A 173 -16.19 39.46 -29.48
CA THR A 173 -17.25 38.75 -30.22
C THR A 173 -16.79 38.38 -31.62
N GLU A 174 -16.24 39.33 -32.37
CA GLU A 174 -15.76 39.09 -33.75
C GLU A 174 -14.65 38.04 -33.77
N ARG A 175 -13.71 38.08 -32.82
CA ARG A 175 -12.70 37.01 -32.68
C ARG A 175 -13.32 35.65 -32.39
N ILE A 176 -14.30 35.57 -31.49
CA ILE A 176 -14.97 34.29 -31.17
C ILE A 176 -15.68 33.74 -32.41
N ILE A 177 -16.34 34.59 -33.19
CA ILE A 177 -17.06 34.19 -34.41
C ILE A 177 -16.09 33.71 -35.47
N GLU A 178 -15.01 34.44 -35.72
CA GLU A 178 -13.96 34.03 -36.66
C GLU A 178 -13.43 32.62 -36.31
N ASN A 179 -13.21 32.34 -35.01
CA ASN A 179 -12.82 31.02 -34.56
C ASN A 179 -13.91 29.96 -34.78
N ILE A 180 -15.18 30.26 -34.46
CA ILE A 180 -16.30 29.33 -34.65
C ILE A 180 -16.43 29.00 -36.14
N VAL A 181 -16.44 30.00 -37.03
CA VAL A 181 -16.55 29.83 -38.48
C VAL A 181 -15.41 28.95 -39.01
N THR A 182 -14.16 29.26 -38.63
CA THR A 182 -12.98 28.45 -39.02
C THR A 182 -13.11 26.98 -38.60
N ILE A 183 -13.84 26.71 -37.52
CA ILE A 183 -14.00 25.37 -36.94
C ILE A 183 -15.22 24.64 -37.49
N MET A 184 -16.23 25.37 -37.98
CA MET A 184 -17.34 24.76 -38.69
C MET A 184 -16.88 24.07 -39.97
N ASP A 185 -15.80 24.55 -40.59
CA ASP A 185 -15.15 23.83 -41.69
C ASP A 185 -14.71 22.42 -41.27
N LYS A 186 -14.31 22.20 -40.00
CA LYS A 186 -13.98 20.86 -39.49
C LYS A 186 -15.19 19.92 -39.46
N LEU A 187 -16.39 20.44 -39.18
CA LEU A 187 -17.64 19.66 -39.18
C LEU A 187 -18.11 19.33 -40.60
N ASN A 188 -17.84 20.24 -41.54
CA ASN A 188 -18.25 20.10 -42.93
C ASN A 188 -17.22 19.34 -43.78
N THR A 189 -15.98 19.21 -43.33
CA THR A 189 -14.94 18.40 -44.00
C THR A 189 -15.32 16.92 -43.91
N ALA A 190 -16.12 16.46 -44.87
CA ALA A 190 -16.74 15.15 -44.93
C ALA A 190 -15.76 14.01 -44.62
N ALA A 191 -15.83 13.44 -43.41
CA ALA A 191 -15.05 12.27 -42.94
C ALA A 191 -13.62 12.17 -43.50
N GLY A 192 -12.98 13.33 -43.71
CA GLY A 192 -11.78 13.49 -44.52
C GLY A 192 -10.50 13.38 -43.68
N PRO A 193 -9.39 14.02 -44.07
CA PRO A 193 -8.04 13.85 -43.50
C PRO A 193 -7.87 14.33 -42.04
N ALA A 194 -8.95 14.60 -41.31
CA ALA A 194 -8.86 15.02 -39.92
C ALA A 194 -8.29 13.90 -39.05
N VAL A 195 -7.24 14.22 -38.30
CA VAL A 195 -6.58 13.32 -37.37
C VAL A 195 -7.18 13.53 -35.99
N LEU A 196 -7.74 12.47 -35.43
CA LEU A 196 -8.19 12.48 -34.04
C LEU A 196 -6.96 12.41 -33.14
N VAL A 197 -6.82 13.33 -32.20
CA VAL A 197 -5.67 13.39 -31.30
C VAL A 197 -6.15 13.39 -29.85
N GLY A 198 -5.76 12.38 -29.08
CA GLY A 198 -6.02 12.32 -27.64
C GLY A 198 -4.73 12.49 -26.86
N ILE A 199 -4.72 13.37 -25.86
CA ILE A 199 -3.61 13.42 -24.89
C ILE A 199 -3.94 12.42 -23.80
N VAL A 200 -3.12 11.37 -23.73
CA VAL A 200 -3.12 10.36 -22.68
C VAL A 200 -2.68 11.06 -21.39
N ASP A 201 -1.38 11.18 -21.16
CA ASP A 201 -0.86 11.71 -19.91
C ASP A 201 0.47 12.44 -20.14
N ILE A 202 0.75 13.45 -19.32
CA ILE A 202 2.09 14.02 -19.19
C ILE A 202 2.39 14.05 -17.71
N HIS A 203 3.15 13.08 -17.23
CA HIS A 203 3.47 12.97 -15.81
C HIS A 203 4.89 13.43 -15.51
N ARG A 204 5.19 13.75 -14.25
CA ARG A 204 6.56 14.08 -13.84
C ARG A 204 7.38 12.83 -13.55
N VAL A 205 8.63 12.82 -13.98
CA VAL A 205 9.63 11.80 -13.70
C VAL A 205 10.85 12.50 -13.12
N GLN A 206 11.19 12.22 -11.87
CA GLN A 206 12.37 12.79 -11.19
C GLN A 206 12.36 14.33 -11.05
N LEU A 207 11.19 14.96 -11.10
CA LEU A 207 11.03 16.39 -10.82
C LEU A 207 10.42 16.59 -9.43
N SER A 208 10.93 17.59 -8.72
CA SER A 208 10.41 17.97 -7.41
C SER A 208 8.98 18.52 -7.47
N ALA A 209 8.30 18.52 -6.32
CA ALA A 209 6.90 18.92 -6.18
C ALA A 209 6.60 20.34 -6.70
N ARG A 210 7.60 21.23 -6.76
CA ARG A 210 7.45 22.59 -7.34
C ARG A 210 6.98 22.59 -8.80
N HIS A 211 7.20 21.50 -9.54
CA HIS A 211 6.78 21.37 -10.94
C HIS A 211 5.41 20.71 -11.10
N HIS A 212 4.68 20.43 -10.02
CA HIS A 212 3.36 19.80 -10.09
C HIS A 212 2.35 20.65 -10.89
N LEU A 213 2.44 21.98 -10.79
CA LEU A 213 1.61 22.88 -11.61
C LEU A 213 1.92 22.74 -13.10
N LEU A 214 3.19 22.53 -13.46
CA LEU A 214 3.62 22.35 -14.85
C LEU A 214 3.09 21.04 -15.43
N GLU A 215 3.19 19.95 -14.67
CA GLU A 215 2.60 18.64 -15.01
C GLU A 215 1.10 18.76 -15.30
N ARG A 216 0.35 19.51 -14.48
CA ARG A 216 -1.09 19.73 -14.68
C ARG A 216 -1.40 20.69 -15.83
N ALA A 217 -0.58 21.71 -16.04
CA ALA A 217 -0.84 22.76 -17.04
C ALA A 217 -0.52 22.31 -18.47
N LEU A 218 0.56 21.53 -18.68
CA LEU A 218 1.03 21.20 -20.02
C LEU A 218 0.03 20.40 -20.87
N PRO A 219 -0.64 19.34 -20.37
CA PRO A 219 -1.68 18.65 -21.13
C PRO A 219 -2.80 19.59 -21.59
N VAL A 220 -3.24 20.48 -20.71
CA VAL A 220 -4.32 21.45 -21.00
C VAL A 220 -3.87 22.45 -22.06
N LEU A 221 -2.68 23.04 -21.90
CA LEU A 221 -2.13 23.98 -22.87
C LEU A 221 -1.87 23.32 -24.23
N LEU A 222 -1.35 22.09 -24.23
CA LEU A 222 -1.13 21.31 -25.46
C LEU A 222 -2.44 21.00 -26.16
N SER A 223 -3.48 20.57 -25.42
CA SER A 223 -4.81 20.32 -25.95
C SER A 223 -5.42 21.58 -26.58
N VAL A 224 -5.35 22.70 -25.87
CA VAL A 224 -5.83 24.01 -26.35
C VAL A 224 -5.11 24.39 -27.64
N ARG A 225 -3.78 24.25 -27.69
CA ARG A 225 -2.98 24.58 -28.86
C ARG A 225 -3.31 23.69 -30.06
N LEU A 226 -3.38 22.38 -29.88
CA LEU A 226 -3.69 21.42 -30.95
C LEU A 226 -5.12 21.57 -31.47
N SER A 227 -6.08 21.93 -30.62
CA SER A 227 -7.48 22.15 -31.03
C SER A 227 -7.65 23.27 -32.08
N ARG A 228 -6.68 24.18 -32.19
CA ARG A 228 -6.69 25.27 -33.18
C ARG A 228 -6.30 24.82 -34.59
N GLU A 229 -5.71 23.63 -34.73
CA GLU A 229 -5.27 23.15 -36.03
C GLU A 229 -6.47 22.62 -36.82
N PRO A 230 -6.65 23.03 -38.09
CA PRO A 230 -7.82 22.67 -38.89
C PRO A 230 -7.93 21.15 -39.12
N GLU A 231 -6.80 20.47 -39.21
CA GLU A 231 -6.71 19.02 -39.47
C GLU A 231 -6.76 18.18 -38.19
N ILE A 232 -6.83 18.78 -37.00
CA ILE A 232 -6.82 18.06 -35.72
C ILE A 232 -8.16 18.20 -34.99
N ILE A 233 -8.69 17.07 -34.56
CA ILE A 233 -9.86 16.99 -33.68
C ILE A 233 -9.41 16.40 -32.35
N MET A 234 -9.64 17.12 -31.25
CA MET A 234 -9.19 16.67 -29.94
C MET A 234 -10.16 15.64 -29.35
N LEU A 235 -9.62 14.50 -28.93
CA LEU A 235 -10.32 13.50 -28.12
C LEU A 235 -10.11 13.81 -26.64
N GLU A 236 -11.21 13.86 -25.89
CA GLU A 236 -11.16 13.97 -24.43
C GLU A 236 -10.99 12.59 -23.81
N ARG A 237 -9.96 12.45 -22.96
CA ARG A 237 -9.59 11.15 -22.38
C ARG A 237 -10.61 10.65 -21.35
N GLU A 238 -11.26 11.56 -20.63
CA GLU A 238 -12.35 11.27 -19.66
C GLU A 238 -13.51 10.52 -20.33
N ASP A 239 -13.60 10.60 -21.66
CA ASP A 239 -14.73 10.17 -22.43
C ASP A 239 -14.50 8.89 -23.25
N LEU A 240 -13.35 8.24 -23.13
CA LEU A 240 -13.06 6.96 -23.80
C LEU A 240 -14.12 5.88 -23.51
N LYS A 241 -14.73 5.92 -22.32
CA LYS A 241 -15.85 5.05 -21.95
C LYS A 241 -17.11 5.28 -22.79
N LEU A 242 -17.42 6.54 -23.07
CA LEU A 242 -18.57 6.90 -23.90
C LEU A 242 -18.36 6.61 -25.36
N LEU A 243 -17.13 6.79 -25.83
CA LEU A 243 -16.71 6.44 -27.18
C LEU A 243 -17.00 4.98 -27.52
N LEU A 244 -16.85 4.11 -26.53
CA LEU A 244 -17.11 2.69 -26.70
C LEU A 244 -18.60 2.37 -26.64
N ASP A 245 -19.33 2.95 -25.68
CA ASP A 245 -20.80 2.82 -25.60
C ASP A 245 -21.45 3.24 -26.94
N GLU A 246 -20.93 4.29 -27.59
CA GLU A 246 -21.43 4.78 -28.87
C GLU A 246 -21.02 3.90 -30.07
N LYS A 247 -19.81 3.34 -30.08
CA LYS A 247 -19.38 2.33 -31.07
C LYS A 247 -20.29 1.10 -31.08
N TRP A 248 -20.79 0.69 -29.90
CA TRP A 248 -21.77 -0.40 -29.80
C TRP A 248 -23.14 -0.01 -30.35
N LEU A 249 -23.51 1.27 -30.28
CA LEU A 249 -24.78 1.79 -30.80
C LEU A 249 -24.76 2.05 -32.32
N THR A 250 -23.60 2.39 -32.92
CA THR A 250 -23.51 2.71 -34.35
C THR A 250 -23.27 1.50 -35.28
N ASN A 251 -23.33 0.27 -34.75
CA ASN A 251 -23.20 -0.98 -35.53
C ASN A 251 -21.97 -0.99 -36.48
N GLY A 252 -20.84 -0.42 -36.05
CA GLY A 252 -19.55 -0.53 -36.73
C GLY A 252 -19.32 0.38 -37.95
N LYS A 253 -20.29 1.22 -38.35
CA LYS A 253 -20.14 2.14 -39.49
C LYS A 253 -19.04 3.18 -39.28
N ASP A 254 -18.75 3.56 -38.04
CA ASP A 254 -17.71 4.56 -37.72
C ASP A 254 -16.35 3.94 -37.40
N SER A 255 -16.12 2.66 -37.70
CA SER A 255 -14.83 2.01 -37.40
C SER A 255 -13.65 2.63 -38.16
N GLU A 256 -13.88 3.23 -39.32
CA GLU A 256 -12.86 3.98 -40.07
C GLU A 256 -12.49 5.30 -39.40
N PHE A 257 -13.48 5.99 -38.82
CA PHE A 257 -13.28 7.23 -38.05
C PHE A 257 -12.30 6.99 -36.89
N TRP A 258 -12.41 5.85 -36.20
CA TRP A 258 -11.54 5.52 -35.06
C TRP A 258 -10.12 5.08 -35.44
N ARG A 259 -9.88 4.62 -36.67
CA ARG A 259 -8.55 4.16 -37.11
C ARG A 259 -7.56 5.31 -37.27
N SER A 260 -8.00 6.55 -37.40
CA SER A 260 -7.11 7.72 -37.53
C SER A 260 -6.64 8.29 -36.18
N ALA A 261 -7.07 7.71 -35.05
CA ALA A 261 -6.73 8.25 -33.74
C ALA A 261 -5.25 8.08 -33.36
N VAL A 262 -4.64 9.20 -32.95
CA VAL A 262 -3.31 9.30 -32.39
C VAL A 262 -3.39 9.69 -30.92
N LEU A 263 -2.69 8.93 -30.10
CA LEU A 263 -2.54 9.13 -28.68
C LEU A 263 -1.18 9.79 -28.41
N ILE A 264 -1.19 10.82 -27.57
CA ILE A 264 0.01 11.52 -27.11
C ILE A 264 0.19 11.21 -25.63
N ASP A 265 1.26 10.54 -25.25
CA ASP A 265 1.72 10.51 -23.86
C ASP A 265 3.10 11.12 -23.72
N GLY A 266 3.52 11.36 -22.49
CA GLY A 266 4.83 11.90 -22.24
C GLY A 266 5.16 12.00 -20.78
N TYR A 267 6.34 12.52 -20.51
CA TYR A 267 6.77 12.86 -19.17
C TYR A 267 7.73 14.03 -19.14
N LEU A 268 7.74 14.71 -17.99
CA LEU A 268 8.69 15.77 -17.69
C LEU A 268 9.87 15.21 -16.92
N GLN A 269 11.09 15.51 -17.37
CA GLN A 269 12.32 15.09 -16.71
C GLN A 269 13.31 16.26 -16.57
N PRO A 270 14.21 16.24 -15.58
CA PRO A 270 15.29 17.22 -15.51
C PRO A 270 16.33 16.98 -16.61
N LYS A 271 16.85 18.06 -17.23
CA LYS A 271 17.96 17.98 -18.20
C LYS A 271 18.82 19.23 -18.17
N ASN A 272 20.13 19.07 -17.92
CA ASN A 272 21.12 20.15 -17.90
C ASN A 272 20.70 21.37 -17.05
N GLY A 273 20.06 21.13 -15.89
CA GLY A 273 19.54 22.18 -15.02
C GLY A 273 18.20 22.81 -15.46
N GLY A 274 17.66 22.42 -16.62
CA GLY A 274 16.31 22.76 -17.08
C GLY A 274 15.32 21.59 -16.94
N VAL A 275 14.12 21.78 -17.49
CA VAL A 275 13.10 20.75 -17.62
C VAL A 275 12.97 20.38 -19.10
N GLU A 276 12.81 19.10 -19.40
CA GLU A 276 12.54 18.59 -20.74
C GLU A 276 11.22 17.81 -20.74
N LEU A 277 10.38 18.07 -21.72
CA LEU A 277 9.15 17.35 -22.01
C LEU A 277 9.44 16.31 -23.09
N MET A 278 9.39 15.04 -22.74
CA MET A 278 9.47 13.92 -23.69
C MET A 278 8.05 13.52 -24.08
N LEU A 279 7.75 13.49 -25.38
CA LEU A 279 6.45 13.10 -25.92
C LEU A 279 6.59 11.87 -26.81
N HIS A 280 5.63 10.96 -26.67
CA HIS A 280 5.43 9.78 -27.48
C HIS A 280 4.11 9.92 -28.22
N LEU A 281 4.16 9.84 -29.55
CA LEU A 281 2.99 9.81 -30.42
C LEU A 281 2.78 8.37 -30.84
N ARG A 282 1.61 7.83 -30.53
CA ARG A 282 1.27 6.43 -30.79
C ARG A 282 -0.06 6.38 -31.52
N GLN A 283 -0.17 5.54 -32.55
CA GLN A 283 -1.50 5.22 -33.08
C GLN A 283 -2.25 4.35 -32.07
N ALA A 284 -3.58 4.30 -32.15
CA ALA A 284 -4.42 3.47 -31.27
C ALA A 284 -4.03 1.96 -31.27
N GLU A 285 -3.25 1.48 -32.24
CA GLU A 285 -2.66 0.12 -32.28
C GLU A 285 -1.41 -0.04 -31.39
N ASN A 286 -1.03 1.00 -30.67
CA ASN A 286 0.25 1.13 -29.99
C ASN A 286 1.43 0.88 -30.96
N ARG A 287 1.33 1.50 -32.15
CA ARG A 287 2.44 1.69 -33.07
C ARG A 287 3.03 3.07 -32.83
N ASP A 288 4.29 3.12 -32.43
CA ASP A 288 4.99 4.40 -32.25
C ASP A 288 5.11 5.12 -33.60
N ILE A 289 4.54 6.32 -33.65
CA ILE A 289 4.70 7.27 -34.77
C ILE A 289 6.02 8.01 -34.61
N ALA A 290 6.22 8.58 -33.43
CA ALA A 290 7.38 9.39 -33.12
C ALA A 290 7.59 9.47 -31.61
N THR A 291 8.85 9.65 -31.22
CA THR A 291 9.22 10.10 -29.87
C THR A 291 10.17 11.26 -30.03
N PHE A 292 9.92 12.37 -29.32
CA PHE A 292 10.77 13.54 -29.39
C PHE A 292 10.73 14.33 -28.08
N ASN A 293 11.72 15.20 -27.91
CA ASN A 293 11.92 15.97 -26.69
C ASN A 293 11.81 17.47 -26.96
N VAL A 294 11.26 18.20 -25.99
CA VAL A 294 11.11 19.66 -26.04
C VAL A 294 11.64 20.26 -24.75
N ALA A 295 12.60 21.18 -24.85
CA ALA A 295 13.05 21.94 -23.68
C ALA A 295 11.90 22.81 -23.15
N VAL A 296 11.69 22.77 -21.83
CA VAL A 296 10.65 23.51 -21.11
C VAL A 296 11.31 24.52 -20.18
N THR A 297 10.99 25.79 -20.39
CA THR A 297 11.25 26.85 -19.43
C THR A 297 10.06 26.89 -18.47
N PRO A 298 10.19 26.54 -17.17
CA PRO A 298 9.04 26.41 -16.27
C PRO A 298 8.19 27.68 -16.15
N ASN A 299 8.79 28.86 -16.32
CA ASN A 299 8.12 30.15 -16.27
C ASN A 299 7.48 30.57 -17.60
N GLU A 300 7.77 29.86 -18.70
CA GLU A 300 7.25 30.14 -20.04
C GLU A 300 6.82 28.85 -20.75
N PRO A 301 5.87 28.07 -20.17
CA PRO A 301 5.48 26.77 -20.70
C PRO A 301 4.86 26.85 -22.10
N SER A 302 4.25 27.99 -22.46
CA SER A 302 3.65 28.23 -23.79
C SER A 302 4.65 28.02 -24.94
N SER A 303 5.89 28.50 -24.79
CA SER A 303 6.92 28.36 -25.83
C SER A 303 7.27 26.89 -26.10
N ALA A 304 7.24 26.04 -25.06
CA ALA A 304 7.46 24.61 -25.20
C ALA A 304 6.25 23.92 -25.85
N ILE A 305 5.03 24.37 -25.51
CA ILE A 305 3.80 23.87 -26.12
C ILE A 305 3.73 24.17 -27.61
N ASP A 306 4.11 25.37 -28.05
CA ASP A 306 4.13 25.71 -29.48
C ASP A 306 5.13 24.85 -30.26
N ARG A 307 6.33 24.61 -29.70
CA ARG A 307 7.32 23.70 -30.29
C ARG A 307 6.80 22.26 -30.33
N ALA A 308 6.20 21.79 -29.25
CA ALA A 308 5.63 20.45 -29.18
C ALA A 308 4.51 20.25 -30.20
N ALA A 309 3.57 21.20 -30.29
CA ALA A 309 2.47 21.17 -31.24
C ALA A 309 2.97 21.18 -32.69
N ALA A 310 3.93 22.05 -33.03
CA ALA A 310 4.53 22.09 -34.36
C ALA A 310 5.15 20.74 -34.76
N GLU A 311 5.88 20.11 -33.84
CA GLU A 311 6.48 18.79 -34.08
C GLU A 311 5.39 17.71 -34.22
N ILE A 312 4.35 17.71 -33.38
CA ILE A 312 3.20 16.79 -33.49
C ILE A 312 2.57 16.91 -34.89
N ILE A 313 2.18 18.12 -35.29
CA ILE A 313 1.51 18.36 -36.58
C ILE A 313 2.39 17.86 -37.74
N ASN A 314 3.68 18.17 -37.69
CA ASN A 314 4.62 17.72 -38.71
C ASN A 314 4.70 16.19 -38.78
N ARG A 315 4.73 15.48 -37.65
CA ARG A 315 4.75 14.01 -37.62
C ARG A 315 3.43 13.40 -38.10
N LEU A 316 2.30 13.98 -37.70
CA LEU A 316 0.97 13.50 -38.08
C LEU A 316 0.75 13.57 -39.59
N ARG A 317 1.18 14.65 -40.25
CA ARG A 317 1.05 14.81 -41.71
C ARG A 317 1.76 13.74 -42.55
N HIS A 318 2.79 13.11 -41.99
CA HIS A 318 3.58 12.08 -42.67
C HIS A 318 3.23 10.65 -42.22
N SER A 319 2.24 10.49 -41.32
CA SER A 319 1.90 9.20 -40.75
C SER A 319 0.89 8.46 -41.65
N PRO A 320 1.16 7.19 -42.02
CA PRO A 320 0.18 6.40 -42.77
C PRO A 320 -1.06 6.10 -41.90
N PRO A 321 -2.27 6.05 -42.48
CA PRO A 321 -3.47 5.65 -41.75
C PRO A 321 -3.32 4.22 -41.22
N SER A 322 -3.82 3.97 -39.99
CA SER A 322 -3.72 2.66 -39.33
C SER A 322 -4.74 1.65 -39.89
N THR A 323 -4.52 0.35 -39.68
CA THR A 323 -5.28 -0.74 -40.34
C THR A 323 -6.18 -1.57 -39.40
N GLN A 324 -5.95 -1.58 -38.09
CA GLN A 324 -6.69 -2.35 -37.09
C GLN A 324 -6.43 -1.92 -35.61
N TRP A 325 -7.36 -1.19 -35.00
CA TRP A 325 -7.35 -0.83 -33.56
C TRP A 325 -7.52 -2.07 -32.64
N ASN A 326 -6.59 -2.29 -31.70
CA ASN A 326 -6.62 -3.39 -30.74
C ASN A 326 -7.01 -2.93 -29.32
N LEU A 327 -8.32 -2.92 -29.05
CA LEU A 327 -8.90 -2.52 -27.75
C LEU A 327 -8.31 -3.27 -26.55
N ALA A 328 -7.95 -4.55 -26.72
CA ALA A 328 -7.46 -5.37 -25.62
C ALA A 328 -6.07 -4.92 -25.15
N LYS A 329 -5.19 -4.61 -26.10
CA LYS A 329 -3.84 -4.13 -25.82
C LYS A 329 -3.89 -2.76 -25.14
N GLU A 330 -4.73 -1.85 -25.64
CA GLU A 330 -4.90 -0.52 -25.04
C GLU A 330 -5.50 -0.61 -23.62
N ALA A 331 -6.51 -1.46 -23.41
CA ALA A 331 -7.07 -1.68 -22.08
C ALA A 331 -6.03 -2.19 -21.09
N GLU A 332 -5.15 -3.09 -21.54
CA GLU A 332 -4.06 -3.63 -20.73
C GLU A 332 -3.03 -2.55 -20.35
N GLU A 333 -2.69 -1.64 -21.26
CA GLU A 333 -1.78 -0.53 -20.96
C GLU A 333 -2.36 0.42 -19.90
N PHE A 334 -3.65 0.75 -20.00
CA PHE A 334 -4.32 1.55 -18.98
C PHE A 334 -4.46 0.80 -17.65
N TYR A 335 -4.72 -0.49 -17.69
CA TYR A 335 -4.76 -1.33 -16.50
C TYR A 335 -3.41 -1.34 -15.79
N GLN A 336 -2.31 -1.48 -16.52
CA GLN A 336 -0.95 -1.42 -15.99
C GLN A 336 -0.63 -0.03 -15.41
N GLN A 337 -0.96 1.04 -16.15
CA GLN A 337 -0.78 2.42 -15.67
C GLN A 337 -1.56 2.67 -14.38
N GLY A 338 -2.84 2.28 -14.35
CA GLY A 338 -3.71 2.47 -13.20
C GLY A 338 -3.30 1.63 -11.99
N THR A 339 -2.88 0.39 -12.21
CA THR A 339 -2.37 -0.50 -11.15
C THR A 339 -1.07 0.02 -10.57
N MET A 340 -0.15 0.52 -11.40
CA MET A 340 1.07 1.21 -10.98
C MET A 340 0.72 2.42 -10.11
N LEU A 341 -0.10 3.35 -10.60
CA LEU A 341 -0.51 4.53 -9.83
C LEU A 341 -1.15 4.14 -8.48
N SER A 342 -2.02 3.12 -8.48
CA SER A 342 -2.65 2.58 -7.26
C SER A 342 -1.63 1.99 -6.27
N ALA A 343 -0.64 1.25 -6.79
CA ALA A 343 0.45 0.67 -5.99
C ALA A 343 1.30 1.74 -5.30
N HIS A 344 1.41 2.93 -5.90
CA HIS A 344 2.07 4.12 -5.34
C HIS A 344 1.14 5.04 -4.52
N GLN A 345 -0.05 4.55 -4.12
CA GLN A 345 -1.10 5.33 -3.42
C GLN A 345 -1.60 6.58 -4.16
N ARG A 346 -1.34 6.70 -5.47
CA ARG A 346 -1.86 7.79 -6.30
C ARG A 346 -3.29 7.46 -6.71
N TYR A 347 -4.15 7.15 -5.73
CA TYR A 347 -5.49 6.59 -5.93
C TYR A 347 -6.36 7.45 -6.84
N ALA A 348 -6.33 8.77 -6.61
CA ALA A 348 -7.07 9.74 -7.41
C ALA A 348 -6.71 9.69 -8.89
N GLU A 349 -5.41 9.61 -9.18
CA GLU A 349 -4.88 9.59 -10.54
C GLU A 349 -5.02 8.21 -11.19
N ALA A 350 -5.09 7.14 -10.39
CA ALA A 350 -5.35 5.79 -10.84
C ALA A 350 -6.81 5.55 -11.27
N VAL A 351 -7.77 6.36 -10.83
CA VAL A 351 -9.20 6.20 -11.18
C VAL A 351 -9.37 6.21 -12.69
N VAL A 352 -8.97 7.28 -13.37
CA VAL A 352 -9.18 7.46 -14.82
C VAL A 352 -8.61 6.31 -15.66
N PRO A 353 -7.34 5.88 -15.53
CA PRO A 353 -6.82 4.76 -16.30
C PRO A 353 -7.52 3.43 -15.97
N LEU A 354 -7.84 3.15 -14.70
CA LEU A 354 -8.58 1.92 -14.34
C LEU A 354 -10.01 1.92 -14.88
N GLU A 355 -10.70 3.07 -14.85
CA GLU A 355 -12.00 3.24 -15.49
C GLU A 355 -11.93 3.04 -17.00
N THR A 356 -10.88 3.57 -17.63
CA THR A 356 -10.66 3.46 -19.08
C THR A 356 -10.42 2.00 -19.46
N ALA A 357 -9.57 1.27 -18.72
CA ALA A 357 -9.35 -0.16 -18.91
C ALA A 357 -10.66 -0.96 -18.77
N CYS A 358 -11.44 -0.69 -17.71
CA CYS A 358 -12.75 -1.32 -17.51
C CYS A 358 -13.72 -0.99 -18.64
N ALA A 359 -13.69 0.22 -19.18
CA ALA A 359 -14.59 0.60 -20.25
C ALA A 359 -14.22 -0.07 -21.58
N LEU A 360 -12.93 -0.19 -21.89
CA LEU A 360 -12.40 -0.87 -23.08
C LEU A 360 -12.66 -2.37 -23.05
N GLN A 361 -12.65 -2.98 -21.86
CA GLN A 361 -12.99 -4.39 -21.66
C GLN A 361 -13.90 -4.58 -20.44
N PRO A 362 -15.21 -4.31 -20.57
CA PRO A 362 -16.15 -4.34 -19.45
C PRO A 362 -16.45 -5.75 -18.93
N GLU A 363 -16.00 -6.79 -19.63
CA GLU A 363 -16.11 -8.18 -19.18
C GLU A 363 -14.82 -8.69 -18.50
N ASN A 364 -13.77 -7.87 -18.45
CA ASN A 364 -12.51 -8.23 -17.81
C ASN A 364 -12.59 -7.99 -16.28
N VAL A 365 -12.72 -9.08 -15.54
CA VAL A 365 -12.82 -9.10 -14.08
C VAL A 365 -11.60 -8.50 -13.38
N ALA A 366 -10.39 -8.63 -13.95
CA ALA A 366 -9.17 -8.09 -13.36
C ALA A 366 -9.18 -6.55 -13.39
N TYR A 367 -9.73 -5.95 -14.45
CA TYR A 367 -9.80 -4.50 -14.59
C TYR A 367 -10.83 -3.92 -13.62
N THR A 368 -12.04 -4.51 -13.59
CA THR A 368 -13.12 -4.10 -12.67
C THR A 368 -12.69 -4.24 -11.21
N THR A 369 -11.94 -5.30 -10.92
CA THR A 369 -11.28 -5.50 -9.63
C THR A 369 -10.32 -4.38 -9.29
N ALA A 370 -9.35 -4.06 -10.16
CA ALA A 370 -8.33 -3.09 -9.80
C ALA A 370 -8.95 -1.72 -9.58
N ARG A 371 -9.96 -1.37 -10.39
CA ARG A 371 -10.81 -0.18 -10.20
C ARG A 371 -11.49 -0.19 -8.82
N PHE A 372 -12.18 -1.27 -8.47
CA PHE A 372 -12.83 -1.40 -7.16
C PHE A 372 -11.82 -1.35 -6.00
N LYS A 373 -10.72 -2.10 -6.09
CA LYS A 373 -9.66 -2.13 -5.08
C LYS A 373 -9.04 -0.75 -4.90
N ASN A 374 -8.80 -0.01 -5.98
CA ASN A 374 -8.27 1.35 -5.94
C ASN A 374 -9.20 2.28 -5.15
N GLU A 375 -10.48 2.29 -5.52
CA GLU A 375 -11.50 3.11 -4.88
C GLU A 375 -11.69 2.72 -3.40
N TRP A 376 -11.83 1.43 -3.15
CA TRP A 376 -12.04 0.89 -1.81
C TRP A 376 -10.84 1.16 -0.89
N THR A 377 -9.62 0.97 -1.38
CA THR A 377 -8.40 1.27 -0.61
C THR A 377 -8.28 2.75 -0.30
N SER A 378 -8.67 3.63 -1.23
CA SER A 378 -8.67 5.08 -1.02
C SER A 378 -9.60 5.45 0.15
N ARG A 379 -10.80 4.86 0.21
CA ARG A 379 -11.76 5.03 1.31
C ARG A 379 -11.27 4.45 2.64
N CYS A 380 -10.83 3.19 2.68
CA CYS A 380 -10.37 2.55 3.91
C CYS A 380 -9.21 3.29 4.58
N LYS A 381 -8.31 3.89 3.78
CA LYS A 381 -7.19 4.67 4.32
C LYS A 381 -7.59 5.98 4.97
N ILE A 382 -8.67 6.60 4.50
CA ILE A 382 -9.24 7.79 5.17
C ILE A 382 -9.74 7.41 6.56
N HIS A 383 -10.28 6.20 6.73
CA HIS A 383 -10.82 5.71 8.00
C HIS A 383 -9.78 5.16 9.00
N GLN A 384 -8.56 4.83 8.56
CA GLN A 384 -7.50 4.32 9.46
C GLN A 384 -6.76 5.42 10.25
N GLY A 385 -7.06 6.70 10.02
CA GLY A 385 -6.64 7.79 10.90
C GLY A 385 -7.67 8.02 12.02
N PRO A 386 -7.28 8.25 13.28
CA PRO A 386 -8.21 8.57 14.37
C PRO A 386 -9.00 9.88 14.18
N VAL A 387 -8.76 10.60 13.08
CA VAL A 387 -9.44 11.82 12.70
C VAL A 387 -10.16 11.60 11.39
N LEU A 388 -11.48 11.74 11.44
CA LEU A 388 -12.32 12.03 10.28
C LEU A 388 -11.91 13.39 9.68
N ARG A 389 -10.73 13.46 9.04
CA ARG A 389 -10.50 14.55 8.09
C ARG A 389 -11.54 14.40 6.99
N PRO A 390 -12.09 15.52 6.46
CA PRO A 390 -13.02 15.45 5.36
C PRO A 390 -12.39 14.56 4.29
N LEU A 391 -13.13 13.52 3.91
CA LEU A 391 -12.75 12.58 2.87
C LEU A 391 -12.12 13.41 1.74
N GLY A 392 -10.86 13.12 1.37
CA GLY A 392 -10.47 13.47 0.01
C GLY A 392 -11.59 12.92 -0.88
N PRO A 393 -12.24 13.74 -1.72
CA PRO A 393 -13.49 13.37 -2.35
C PRO A 393 -13.32 12.01 -3.01
N SER A 394 -14.00 11.01 -2.48
CA SER A 394 -14.13 9.74 -3.17
C SER A 394 -14.73 10.07 -4.53
N TYR A 395 -14.16 9.48 -5.59
CA TYR A 395 -14.64 9.73 -6.95
C TYR A 395 -16.03 9.11 -7.19
N TYR A 396 -16.46 8.23 -6.29
CA TYR A 396 -17.73 7.53 -6.34
C TYR A 396 -18.59 8.00 -5.19
N SER A 397 -19.86 8.27 -5.44
CA SER A 397 -20.87 8.15 -4.42
C SER A 397 -20.97 6.70 -3.92
N ASP A 398 -21.52 6.49 -2.74
CA ASP A 398 -21.77 5.13 -2.22
C ASP A 398 -22.66 4.31 -3.15
N LEU A 399 -23.57 4.98 -3.87
CA LEU A 399 -24.42 4.38 -4.91
C LEU A 399 -23.59 3.88 -6.10
N GLU A 400 -22.73 4.72 -6.67
CA GLU A 400 -21.89 4.32 -7.81
C GLU A 400 -20.90 3.21 -7.41
N LEU A 401 -20.42 3.20 -6.16
CA LEU A 401 -19.61 2.12 -5.63
C LEU A 401 -20.41 0.81 -5.51
N ALA A 402 -21.65 0.85 -5.04
CA ALA A 402 -22.53 -0.32 -4.98
C ALA A 402 -22.85 -0.89 -6.37
N GLU A 403 -23.02 -0.03 -7.37
CA GLU A 403 -23.18 -0.44 -8.76
C GLU A 403 -21.90 -1.07 -9.33
N LEU A 404 -20.72 -0.51 -9.02
CA LEU A 404 -19.44 -1.10 -9.39
C LEU A 404 -19.27 -2.50 -8.78
N VAL A 405 -19.62 -2.66 -7.50
CA VAL A 405 -19.59 -3.96 -6.81
C VAL A 405 -20.58 -4.94 -7.44
N SER A 406 -21.77 -4.48 -7.84
CA SER A 406 -22.75 -5.32 -8.53
C SER A 406 -22.20 -5.92 -9.82
N ARG A 407 -21.54 -5.09 -10.64
CA ARG A 407 -20.86 -5.57 -11.86
C ARG A 407 -19.74 -6.56 -11.54
N LEU A 408 -18.92 -6.25 -10.53
CA LEU A 408 -17.81 -7.10 -10.14
C LEU A 408 -18.29 -8.48 -9.67
N VAL A 409 -19.29 -8.54 -8.79
CA VAL A 409 -19.86 -9.80 -8.29
C VAL A 409 -20.43 -10.65 -9.43
N ALA A 410 -21.16 -10.03 -10.37
CA ALA A 410 -21.70 -10.74 -11.54
C ALA A 410 -20.60 -11.27 -12.48
N GLN A 411 -19.50 -10.53 -12.66
CA GLN A 411 -18.34 -11.01 -13.42
C GLN A 411 -17.64 -12.17 -12.72
N ILE A 412 -17.43 -12.07 -11.41
CA ILE A 412 -16.79 -13.14 -10.62
C ILE A 412 -17.62 -14.41 -10.66
N GLN A 413 -18.94 -14.32 -10.52
CA GLN A 413 -19.83 -15.47 -10.64
C GLN A 413 -19.69 -16.14 -12.01
N ARG A 414 -19.77 -15.36 -13.11
CA ARG A 414 -19.63 -15.90 -14.47
C ARG A 414 -18.26 -16.52 -14.72
N GLU A 415 -17.19 -15.89 -14.22
CA GLU A 415 -15.84 -16.45 -14.33
C GLU A 415 -15.71 -17.76 -13.55
N TYR A 416 -16.24 -17.82 -12.32
CA TYR A 416 -16.25 -19.03 -11.51
C TYR A 416 -17.06 -20.14 -12.17
N GLU A 417 -18.25 -19.84 -12.72
CA GLU A 417 -19.06 -20.81 -13.45
C GLU A 417 -18.33 -21.35 -14.69
N ARG A 418 -17.49 -20.53 -15.33
CA ARG A 418 -16.67 -20.90 -16.49
C ARG A 418 -15.43 -21.72 -16.13
N THR A 419 -14.67 -21.30 -15.11
CA THR A 419 -13.34 -21.87 -14.79
C THR A 419 -13.40 -22.94 -13.71
N ASN A 420 -14.44 -22.89 -12.85
CA ASN A 420 -14.56 -23.68 -11.63
C ASN A 420 -13.34 -23.52 -10.70
N SER A 421 -12.61 -22.41 -10.78
CA SER A 421 -11.34 -22.18 -10.08
C SER A 421 -11.53 -21.46 -8.74
N MET A 422 -11.10 -22.11 -7.65
CA MET A 422 -11.15 -21.55 -6.29
C MET A 422 -10.04 -20.53 -6.00
N SER A 423 -8.92 -20.58 -6.71
CA SER A 423 -7.78 -19.69 -6.43
C SER A 423 -8.15 -18.23 -6.67
N GLN A 424 -8.94 -17.94 -7.71
CA GLN A 424 -9.44 -16.60 -8.00
C GLN A 424 -10.40 -16.10 -6.90
N LEU A 425 -11.32 -16.96 -6.42
CA LEU A 425 -12.27 -16.60 -5.37
C LEU A 425 -11.60 -16.21 -4.04
N SER A 426 -10.48 -16.85 -3.69
CA SER A 426 -9.74 -16.49 -2.46
C SER A 426 -9.13 -15.08 -2.48
N LEU A 427 -8.83 -14.54 -3.66
CA LEU A 427 -8.38 -13.16 -3.79
C LEU A 427 -9.54 -12.18 -3.58
N TRP A 428 -10.72 -12.54 -4.10
CA TRP A 428 -11.95 -11.75 -4.02
C TRP A 428 -12.56 -11.70 -2.62
N SER A 429 -12.45 -12.81 -1.89
CA SER A 429 -12.98 -12.94 -0.54
C SER A 429 -12.42 -11.91 0.43
N ARG A 430 -11.16 -11.50 0.25
CA ARG A 430 -10.53 -10.47 1.08
C ARG A 430 -11.03 -9.05 0.79
N LEU A 431 -11.43 -8.75 -0.44
CA LEU A 431 -11.85 -7.41 -0.86
C LEU A 431 -13.36 -7.18 -0.69
N LEU A 432 -14.17 -8.14 -1.13
CA LEU A 432 -15.63 -8.05 -1.07
C LEU A 432 -16.18 -8.45 0.30
N GLY A 433 -15.54 -9.43 0.95
CA GLY A 433 -15.88 -9.85 2.30
C GLY A 433 -16.18 -11.34 2.42
N THR A 434 -15.23 -12.04 3.02
CA THR A 434 -15.40 -13.21 3.89
C THR A 434 -14.52 -13.11 5.14
N GLU A 435 -13.54 -12.21 5.15
CA GLU A 435 -12.85 -11.80 6.36
C GLU A 435 -13.72 -10.73 7.05
N LEU A 436 -14.08 -10.96 8.32
CA LEU A 436 -14.77 -9.99 9.16
C LEU A 436 -13.78 -8.88 9.54
N SER A 437 -13.36 -8.10 8.54
CA SER A 437 -12.46 -6.96 8.72
C SER A 437 -13.17 -5.70 8.25
N SER A 438 -12.88 -4.57 8.90
CA SER A 438 -13.31 -3.23 8.46
C SER A 438 -12.86 -2.88 7.03
N LEU A 439 -11.91 -3.67 6.49
CA LEU A 439 -11.36 -3.56 5.15
C LEU A 439 -12.14 -4.32 4.08
N SER A 440 -13.20 -5.05 4.42
CA SER A 440 -14.07 -5.72 3.45
C SER A 440 -15.31 -4.89 3.16
N TYR A 441 -15.71 -4.81 1.89
CA TYR A 441 -16.80 -3.91 1.47
C TYR A 441 -18.17 -4.29 2.03
N PHE A 442 -18.59 -5.55 1.91
CA PHE A 442 -19.93 -5.94 2.34
C PHE A 442 -20.15 -5.87 3.84
N THR A 443 -19.06 -5.95 4.60
CA THR A 443 -19.07 -5.80 6.05
C THR A 443 -18.92 -4.35 6.47
N ASN A 444 -18.76 -3.37 5.57
CA ASN A 444 -18.54 -1.97 5.96
C ASN A 444 -19.84 -1.15 5.89
N THR A 445 -19.99 -0.12 6.75
CA THR A 445 -21.15 0.80 6.77
C THR A 445 -21.45 1.47 5.43
N VAL A 446 -20.45 1.69 4.58
CA VAL A 446 -20.63 2.20 3.20
C VAL A 446 -21.59 1.32 2.39
N SER A 447 -21.62 0.01 2.63
CA SER A 447 -22.50 -0.91 1.91
C SER A 447 -23.99 -0.79 2.29
N VAL A 448 -24.32 0.03 3.30
CA VAL A 448 -25.69 0.27 3.80
C VAL A 448 -26.03 1.74 4.01
N SER A 449 -25.22 2.66 3.49
CA SER A 449 -25.33 4.12 3.76
C SER A 449 -26.62 4.79 3.28
N GLY A 450 -27.44 4.10 2.49
CA GLY A 450 -28.80 4.53 2.11
C GLY A 450 -29.66 3.35 1.64
N GLU A 451 -30.98 3.52 1.57
CA GLU A 451 -31.91 2.43 1.21
C GLU A 451 -31.65 1.86 -0.20
N GLN A 452 -31.33 2.71 -1.18
CA GLN A 452 -30.97 2.25 -2.53
C GLN A 452 -29.67 1.42 -2.52
N VAL A 453 -28.66 1.87 -1.78
CA VAL A 453 -27.39 1.16 -1.61
C VAL A 453 -27.62 -0.20 -0.93
N ARG A 454 -28.46 -0.24 0.13
CA ARG A 454 -28.87 -1.48 0.81
C ARG A 454 -29.54 -2.46 -0.15
N GLN A 455 -30.50 -2.00 -0.95
CA GLN A 455 -31.23 -2.85 -1.89
C GLN A 455 -30.29 -3.48 -2.93
N ILE A 456 -29.39 -2.69 -3.52
CA ILE A 456 -28.37 -3.20 -4.47
C ILE A 456 -27.46 -4.21 -3.77
N ASN A 457 -26.96 -3.89 -2.58
CA ASN A 457 -26.02 -4.75 -1.89
C ASN A 457 -26.63 -6.01 -1.29
N ARG A 458 -27.91 -6.02 -0.93
CA ARG A 458 -28.64 -7.27 -0.58
C ARG A 458 -28.60 -8.27 -1.73
N VAL A 459 -28.81 -7.80 -2.97
CA VAL A 459 -28.69 -8.66 -4.17
C VAL A 459 -27.24 -9.10 -4.37
N ASN A 460 -26.28 -8.18 -4.27
CA ASN A 460 -24.86 -8.49 -4.45
C ASN A 460 -24.35 -9.53 -3.42
N ARG A 461 -24.71 -9.36 -2.14
CA ARG A 461 -24.39 -10.29 -1.05
C ARG A 461 -24.95 -11.68 -1.31
N ARG A 462 -26.22 -11.77 -1.73
CA ARG A 462 -26.84 -13.06 -2.08
C ARG A 462 -26.07 -13.77 -3.18
N ILE A 463 -25.79 -13.08 -4.29
CA ILE A 463 -25.03 -13.66 -5.41
C ILE A 463 -23.63 -14.10 -4.95
N TRP A 464 -22.97 -13.27 -4.13
CA TRP A 464 -21.65 -13.57 -3.60
C TRP A 464 -21.65 -14.83 -2.71
N VAL A 465 -22.60 -14.91 -1.77
CA VAL A 465 -22.79 -16.06 -0.87
C VAL A 465 -23.09 -17.33 -1.66
N GLU A 466 -24.03 -17.28 -2.62
CA GLU A 466 -24.36 -18.43 -3.48
C GLU A 466 -23.16 -18.90 -4.31
N THR A 467 -22.35 -17.97 -4.82
CA THR A 467 -21.15 -18.28 -5.60
C THR A 467 -20.12 -19.02 -4.75
N LEU A 468 -19.85 -18.53 -3.54
CA LEU A 468 -18.90 -19.16 -2.63
C LEU A 468 -19.39 -20.50 -2.08
N ASP A 469 -20.67 -20.62 -1.75
CA ASP A 469 -21.26 -21.88 -1.27
C ASP A 469 -21.19 -22.97 -2.35
N LYS A 470 -21.53 -22.63 -3.61
CA LYS A 470 -21.31 -23.50 -4.77
C LYS A 470 -19.83 -23.90 -4.90
N ALA A 471 -18.92 -22.95 -4.71
CA ALA A 471 -17.50 -23.19 -4.84
C ALA A 471 -16.92 -24.12 -3.76
N TRP A 472 -17.37 -23.97 -2.53
CA TRP A 472 -16.99 -24.84 -1.42
C TRP A 472 -17.63 -26.22 -1.49
N SER A 473 -18.89 -26.32 -1.92
CA SER A 473 -19.59 -27.61 -2.04
C SER A 473 -18.86 -28.60 -2.98
N LYS A 474 -18.10 -28.09 -3.96
CA LYS A 474 -17.31 -28.89 -4.90
C LYS A 474 -15.95 -29.34 -4.33
N GLN A 475 -15.45 -28.71 -3.27
CA GLN A 475 -14.22 -29.16 -2.60
C GLN A 475 -14.53 -30.35 -1.66
N ARG A 476 -14.53 -31.59 -2.20
CA ARG A 476 -14.67 -32.84 -1.42
C ARG A 476 -13.31 -33.48 -1.05
N PRO A 477 -13.24 -34.31 0.02
CA PRO A 477 -14.35 -34.77 0.88
C PRO A 477 -14.26 -34.34 2.36
N ARG A 478 -13.30 -33.51 2.78
CA ARG A 478 -13.24 -33.00 4.16
C ARG A 478 -12.97 -31.51 4.11
N PRO A 479 -14.01 -30.66 4.13
CA PRO A 479 -13.81 -29.23 4.25
C PRO A 479 -13.05 -28.99 5.56
N PRO A 480 -11.83 -28.42 5.51
CA PRO A 480 -11.13 -28.04 6.73
C PRO A 480 -12.00 -27.09 7.56
N ALA A 481 -11.86 -27.12 8.88
CA ALA A 481 -12.67 -26.36 9.83
C ALA A 481 -12.79 -24.86 9.49
N PHE A 482 -11.74 -24.29 8.88
CA PHE A 482 -11.76 -22.89 8.43
C PHE A 482 -12.89 -22.61 7.44
N LEU A 483 -13.32 -23.56 6.61
CA LEU A 483 -14.41 -23.36 5.65
C LEU A 483 -15.76 -23.16 6.34
N PHE A 484 -16.00 -23.80 7.49
CA PHE A 484 -17.23 -23.59 8.26
C PHE A 484 -17.25 -22.20 8.90
N ALA A 485 -16.11 -21.73 9.41
CA ALA A 485 -15.99 -20.35 9.87
C ALA A 485 -16.27 -19.36 8.72
N GLN A 486 -15.74 -19.63 7.53
CA GLN A 486 -16.02 -18.79 6.34
C GLN A 486 -17.50 -18.84 5.92
N ARG A 487 -18.19 -20.00 6.01
CA ARG A 487 -19.64 -20.11 5.76
C ARG A 487 -20.47 -19.34 6.77
N ALA A 488 -20.10 -19.37 8.04
CA ALA A 488 -20.75 -18.56 9.06
C ALA A 488 -20.50 -17.05 8.87
N ARG A 489 -19.30 -16.67 8.42
CA ARG A 489 -19.01 -15.28 8.00
C ARG A 489 -19.78 -14.86 6.75
N LEU A 490 -20.08 -15.80 5.84
CA LEU A 490 -20.96 -15.51 4.71
C LEU A 490 -22.39 -15.22 5.11
N ILE A 491 -22.90 -15.92 6.13
CA ILE A 491 -24.19 -15.59 6.72
C ILE A 491 -24.15 -14.16 7.25
N TRP A 492 -23.09 -13.79 7.98
CA TRP A 492 -22.86 -12.40 8.40
C TRP A 492 -22.87 -11.38 7.28
N VAL A 493 -22.19 -11.68 6.18
CA VAL A 493 -22.15 -10.84 4.98
C VAL A 493 -23.50 -10.80 4.28
N GLY A 494 -24.31 -11.86 4.36
CA GLY A 494 -25.56 -12.05 3.63
C GLY A 494 -26.72 -11.17 4.08
N TYR A 495 -26.76 -10.77 5.35
CA TYR A 495 -27.92 -10.13 5.97
C TYR A 495 -27.55 -8.77 6.58
N ASP A 496 -28.40 -7.77 6.35
CA ASP A 496 -28.31 -6.45 6.99
C ASP A 496 -29.40 -6.20 8.04
N ASP A 497 -30.23 -7.21 8.33
CA ASP A 497 -31.16 -7.25 9.45
C ASP A 497 -30.65 -8.17 10.56
N PRO A 498 -30.55 -7.70 11.82
CA PRO A 498 -30.05 -8.48 12.95
C PRO A 498 -30.85 -9.75 13.25
N ASP A 499 -32.17 -9.69 13.13
CA ASP A 499 -33.06 -10.80 13.48
C ASP A 499 -32.98 -11.89 12.39
N GLU A 500 -32.96 -11.52 11.11
CA GLU A 500 -32.70 -12.44 9.99
C GLU A 500 -31.29 -13.07 10.10
N LEU A 501 -30.27 -12.25 10.39
CA LEU A 501 -28.91 -12.72 10.56
C LEU A 501 -28.82 -13.80 11.64
N VAL A 502 -29.35 -13.52 12.83
CA VAL A 502 -29.29 -14.47 13.95
C VAL A 502 -30.11 -15.72 13.63
N ALA A 503 -31.27 -15.61 12.97
CA ALA A 503 -32.06 -16.76 12.57
C ALA A 503 -31.25 -17.73 11.66
N HIS A 504 -30.57 -17.21 10.63
CA HIS A 504 -29.75 -18.03 9.73
C HIS A 504 -28.49 -18.56 10.42
N LEU A 505 -27.90 -17.81 11.35
CA LEU A 505 -26.80 -18.32 12.19
C LEU A 505 -27.26 -19.48 13.08
N LYS A 506 -28.48 -19.44 13.64
CA LYS A 506 -29.05 -20.54 14.41
C LYS A 506 -29.23 -21.79 13.56
N GLU A 507 -29.79 -21.65 12.36
CA GLU A 507 -29.95 -22.74 11.41
C GLU A 507 -28.60 -23.38 11.06
N PHE A 508 -27.62 -22.56 10.66
CA PHE A 508 -26.26 -23.04 10.38
C PHE A 508 -25.61 -23.73 11.58
N CYS A 509 -25.72 -23.14 12.78
CA CYS A 509 -25.19 -23.75 14.00
C CYS A 509 -25.85 -25.10 14.30
N SER A 510 -27.15 -25.23 14.03
CA SER A 510 -27.87 -26.50 14.20
C SER A 510 -27.31 -27.60 13.28
N GLU A 511 -26.88 -27.23 12.07
CA GLU A 511 -26.24 -28.15 11.12
C GLU A 511 -24.84 -28.58 11.57
N VAL A 512 -24.02 -27.69 12.13
CA VAL A 512 -22.57 -27.93 12.27
C VAL A 512 -22.06 -28.13 13.70
N LEU A 513 -22.75 -27.60 14.72
CA LEU A 513 -22.27 -27.67 16.11
C LEU A 513 -22.65 -28.97 16.81
N PHE A 514 -23.83 -29.51 16.49
CA PHE A 514 -24.37 -30.68 17.18
C PHE A 514 -23.85 -31.98 16.57
N SER A 515 -23.82 -33.03 17.39
CA SER A 515 -23.58 -34.39 16.90
C SER A 515 -24.69 -34.88 15.95
N PRO A 516 -24.43 -35.89 15.11
CA PRO A 516 -25.47 -36.53 14.30
C PRO A 516 -26.67 -37.06 15.09
N GLU A 517 -26.45 -37.52 16.33
CA GLU A 517 -27.51 -37.98 17.24
C GLU A 517 -28.46 -36.84 17.66
N MET A 518 -27.97 -35.59 17.60
CA MET A 518 -28.71 -34.36 17.90
C MET A 518 -29.09 -33.58 16.63
N GLY A 519 -29.02 -34.21 15.45
CA GLY A 519 -29.44 -33.62 14.18
C GLY A 519 -28.35 -32.84 13.41
N GLY A 520 -27.12 -32.80 13.91
CA GLY A 520 -26.00 -32.17 13.19
C GLY A 520 -25.38 -33.07 12.12
N GLN A 521 -24.50 -32.51 11.30
CA GLN A 521 -23.91 -33.20 10.14
C GLN A 521 -22.47 -33.70 10.40
N ILE A 522 -21.85 -33.32 11.52
CA ILE A 522 -20.42 -33.51 11.76
C ILE A 522 -20.18 -34.62 12.77
N GLU A 523 -19.82 -35.79 12.26
CA GLU A 523 -19.49 -36.98 13.07
C GLU A 523 -18.14 -36.83 13.79
N ASN A 524 -17.16 -36.18 13.17
CA ASN A 524 -15.81 -36.04 13.74
C ASN A 524 -15.80 -35.04 14.90
N THR A 525 -15.65 -35.54 16.13
CA THR A 525 -15.61 -34.76 17.37
C THR A 525 -14.57 -33.65 17.34
N TYR A 526 -13.37 -33.89 16.82
CA TYR A 526 -12.30 -32.90 16.80
C TYR A 526 -12.60 -31.75 15.85
N LEU A 527 -13.09 -32.07 14.65
CA LEU A 527 -13.56 -31.06 13.70
C LEU A 527 -14.70 -30.24 14.31
N ARG A 528 -15.62 -30.90 15.04
CA ARG A 528 -16.72 -30.23 15.74
C ARG A 528 -16.23 -29.30 16.84
N CYS A 529 -15.19 -29.67 17.59
CA CYS A 529 -14.54 -28.77 18.54
C CYS A 529 -13.97 -27.54 17.86
N ASP A 530 -13.22 -27.69 16.75
CA ASP A 530 -12.65 -26.55 16.03
C ASP A 530 -13.73 -25.62 15.43
N ILE A 531 -14.85 -26.19 15.00
CA ILE A 531 -15.99 -25.41 14.50
C ILE A 531 -16.71 -24.70 15.64
N CYS A 532 -16.95 -25.38 16.77
CA CYS A 532 -17.54 -24.75 17.95
C CYS A 532 -16.68 -23.59 18.45
N ASP A 533 -15.36 -23.79 18.52
CA ASP A 533 -14.41 -22.74 18.86
C ASP A 533 -14.59 -21.52 17.96
N ARG A 534 -14.43 -21.70 16.64
CA ARG A 534 -14.51 -20.60 15.68
C ARG A 534 -15.89 -19.94 15.60
N VAL A 535 -16.97 -20.72 15.63
CA VAL A 535 -18.32 -20.19 15.46
C VAL A 535 -18.83 -19.52 16.73
N LEU A 536 -18.62 -20.13 17.91
CA LEU A 536 -19.14 -19.58 19.16
C LEU A 536 -18.24 -18.50 19.77
N ARG A 537 -16.92 -18.58 19.56
CA ARG A 537 -15.97 -17.54 20.00
C ARG A 537 -15.79 -16.45 18.96
N ASP A 538 -15.38 -16.77 17.73
CA ASP A 538 -14.94 -15.71 16.82
C ASP A 538 -16.13 -14.84 16.34
N ILE A 539 -17.29 -15.46 16.06
CA ILE A 539 -18.43 -14.77 15.41
C ILE A 539 -19.31 -14.01 16.40
N PHE A 540 -19.57 -14.57 17.59
CA PHE A 540 -20.46 -13.94 18.56
C PHE A 540 -19.74 -12.99 19.52
N VAL A 541 -18.41 -13.01 19.56
CA VAL A 541 -17.68 -12.49 20.72
C VAL A 541 -16.51 -11.59 20.37
N LEU A 542 -15.48 -12.12 19.70
CA LEU A 542 -14.19 -11.42 19.59
C LEU A 542 -14.04 -10.57 18.33
N GLU A 543 -14.57 -11.01 17.19
CA GLU A 543 -14.66 -10.11 16.04
C GLU A 543 -15.72 -9.04 16.33
N SER A 544 -16.75 -9.33 17.14
CA SER A 544 -17.94 -8.49 17.24
C SER A 544 -17.73 -7.05 17.72
N ALA A 545 -16.81 -6.70 18.62
CA ALA A 545 -16.73 -5.30 19.07
C ALA A 545 -16.24 -4.36 17.95
N GLU A 546 -15.01 -4.57 17.48
CA GLU A 546 -14.42 -3.77 16.39
C GLU A 546 -15.07 -4.08 15.04
N THR A 547 -15.48 -5.33 14.80
CA THR A 547 -16.18 -5.70 13.55
C THR A 547 -17.57 -5.13 13.53
N VAL A 548 -18.34 -5.15 14.62
CA VAL A 548 -19.67 -4.51 14.65
C VAL A 548 -19.54 -3.00 14.58
N GLU A 549 -18.55 -2.40 15.24
CA GLU A 549 -18.25 -0.97 15.12
C GLU A 549 -17.91 -0.56 13.67
N ALA A 550 -17.26 -1.45 12.93
CA ALA A 550 -16.99 -1.27 11.51
C ALA A 550 -18.08 -1.87 10.59
N ALA A 551 -19.07 -2.56 11.15
CA ALA A 551 -19.98 -3.41 10.39
C ALA A 551 -21.00 -2.57 9.63
N HIS A 552 -21.54 -3.13 8.55
CA HIS A 552 -22.80 -2.67 7.95
C HIS A 552 -24.02 -2.81 8.89
N LEU A 553 -23.79 -3.26 10.13
CA LEU A 553 -24.78 -3.42 11.20
C LEU A 553 -24.51 -2.51 12.40
N LEU A 554 -23.69 -1.46 12.22
CA LEU A 554 -23.28 -0.54 13.30
C LEU A 554 -24.48 -0.01 14.12
N ASP A 555 -25.53 0.46 13.45
CA ASP A 555 -26.75 0.98 14.09
C ASP A 555 -27.53 -0.09 14.87
N SER A 556 -27.16 -1.36 14.72
CA SER A 556 -27.79 -2.53 15.33
C SER A 556 -26.86 -3.31 16.25
N ALA A 557 -25.71 -2.73 16.63
CA ALA A 557 -24.70 -3.40 17.44
C ALA A 557 -25.26 -4.00 18.74
N GLU A 558 -26.04 -3.20 19.47
CA GLU A 558 -26.69 -3.61 20.71
C GLU A 558 -27.71 -4.73 20.48
N ARG A 559 -28.45 -4.67 19.36
CA ARG A 559 -29.46 -5.66 19.00
C ARG A 559 -28.82 -7.01 18.66
N ILE A 560 -27.77 -7.02 17.85
CA ILE A 560 -27.01 -8.24 17.52
C ILE A 560 -26.39 -8.83 18.77
N THR A 561 -25.78 -7.98 19.59
CA THR A 561 -25.20 -8.36 20.88
C THR A 561 -26.25 -9.03 21.77
N TYR A 562 -27.44 -8.43 21.89
CA TYR A 562 -28.54 -8.99 22.66
C TYR A 562 -29.03 -10.32 22.09
N LEU A 563 -29.25 -10.42 20.78
CA LEU A 563 -29.75 -11.64 20.13
C LEU A 563 -28.72 -12.78 20.18
N GLY A 564 -27.44 -12.46 19.99
CA GLY A 564 -26.31 -13.38 20.13
C GLY A 564 -26.19 -13.89 21.57
N HIS A 565 -26.21 -13.00 22.56
CA HIS A 565 -26.21 -13.39 23.99
C HIS A 565 -27.41 -14.27 24.34
N LYS A 566 -28.60 -13.92 23.86
CA LYS A 566 -29.81 -14.73 24.02
C LYS A 566 -29.63 -16.13 23.43
N TYR A 567 -29.06 -16.24 22.22
CA TYR A 567 -28.81 -17.53 21.59
C TYR A 567 -27.75 -18.35 22.32
N LEU A 568 -26.66 -17.74 22.77
CA LEU A 568 -25.67 -18.41 23.61
C LEU A 568 -26.31 -18.95 24.90
N ASN A 569 -27.23 -18.22 25.53
CA ASN A 569 -27.97 -18.74 26.68
C ASN A 569 -28.86 -19.94 26.35
N GLU A 570 -29.45 -19.99 25.15
CA GLU A 570 -30.18 -21.16 24.65
C GLU A 570 -29.23 -22.36 24.43
N LEU A 571 -27.99 -22.14 24.02
CA LEU A 571 -27.00 -23.20 23.85
C LEU A 571 -26.40 -23.71 25.17
N LEU A 572 -26.43 -22.91 26.25
CA LEU A 572 -25.93 -23.32 27.58
C LEU A 572 -26.70 -24.51 28.16
N ILE A 573 -27.97 -24.66 27.81
CA ILE A 573 -28.83 -25.79 28.23
C ILE A 573 -28.69 -27.02 27.32
N SER A 574 -27.78 -26.99 26.34
CA SER A 574 -27.52 -28.12 25.45
C SER A 574 -27.06 -29.36 26.23
N SER A 575 -27.58 -30.53 25.82
CA SER A 575 -27.10 -31.83 26.28
C SER A 575 -25.74 -32.21 25.67
N ASP A 576 -25.31 -31.56 24.58
CA ASP A 576 -23.99 -31.76 23.98
C ASP A 576 -22.91 -31.10 24.84
N PRO A 577 -22.02 -31.87 25.50
CA PRO A 577 -21.03 -31.29 26.40
C PRO A 577 -19.98 -30.45 25.66
N ILE A 578 -19.72 -30.69 24.37
CA ILE A 578 -18.79 -29.87 23.56
C ILE A 578 -19.41 -28.52 23.25
N VAL A 579 -20.66 -28.50 22.79
CA VAL A 579 -21.39 -27.25 22.52
C VAL A 579 -21.52 -26.45 23.80
N ARG A 580 -21.90 -27.09 24.92
CA ARG A 580 -22.01 -26.42 26.21
C ARG A 580 -20.68 -25.84 26.69
N PHE A 581 -19.58 -26.58 26.53
CA PHE A 581 -18.23 -26.09 26.87
C PHE A 581 -17.86 -24.83 26.08
N TYR A 582 -17.95 -24.88 24.74
CA TYR A 582 -17.61 -23.72 23.90
C TYR A 582 -18.61 -22.57 24.04
N THR A 583 -19.86 -22.85 24.39
CA THR A 583 -20.82 -21.80 24.74
C THR A 583 -20.40 -21.07 26.01
N CYS A 584 -19.91 -21.79 27.04
CA CYS A 584 -19.34 -21.16 28.23
C CYS A 584 -18.10 -20.33 27.89
N LEU A 585 -17.21 -20.81 27.01
CA LEU A 585 -16.06 -20.02 26.54
C LEU A 585 -16.50 -18.76 25.80
N GLY A 586 -17.44 -18.88 24.86
CA GLY A 586 -18.00 -17.74 24.14
C GLY A 586 -18.60 -16.69 25.10
N GLN A 587 -19.37 -17.13 26.10
CA GLN A 587 -19.88 -16.23 27.13
C GLN A 587 -18.75 -15.57 27.94
N ALA A 588 -17.71 -16.32 28.33
CA ALA A 588 -16.58 -15.76 29.06
C ALA A 588 -15.88 -14.64 28.26
N SER A 589 -15.56 -14.91 27.01
CA SER A 589 -14.99 -13.92 26.09
C SER A 589 -15.94 -12.74 25.85
N PHE A 590 -17.27 -12.96 25.87
CA PHE A 590 -18.27 -11.92 25.60
C PHE A 590 -18.30 -10.90 26.71
N TYR A 591 -18.33 -11.37 27.95
CA TYR A 591 -18.24 -10.48 29.09
C TYR A 591 -16.90 -9.75 29.15
N HIS A 592 -15.81 -10.40 28.73
CA HIS A 592 -14.51 -9.75 28.64
C HIS A 592 -14.49 -8.61 27.62
N ALA A 593 -14.94 -8.85 26.39
CA ALA A 593 -15.03 -7.81 25.36
C ALA A 593 -15.92 -6.64 25.81
N MET A 594 -17.06 -6.93 26.46
CA MET A 594 -17.95 -5.89 26.99
C MET A 594 -17.32 -5.06 28.12
N THR A 595 -16.41 -5.62 28.91
CA THR A 595 -15.63 -4.87 29.90
C THR A 595 -14.74 -3.82 29.24
N TYR A 596 -14.15 -4.14 28.09
CA TYR A 596 -13.32 -3.20 27.33
C TYR A 596 -14.16 -2.05 26.75
N ILE A 597 -15.30 -2.34 26.13
CA ILE A 597 -16.14 -1.33 25.47
C ILE A 597 -16.77 -0.36 26.48
N THR A 598 -17.25 -0.87 27.62
CA THR A 598 -18.06 -0.06 28.54
C THR A 598 -17.26 0.67 29.63
N GLU A 599 -15.94 0.51 29.66
CA GLU A 599 -15.00 1.05 30.68
C GLU A 599 -15.43 0.81 32.16
N ARG A 600 -16.44 -0.03 32.42
CA ARG A 600 -17.17 -0.05 33.71
C ARG A 600 -17.65 -1.43 34.19
N LYS A 601 -17.36 -2.53 33.49
CA LYS A 601 -17.83 -3.86 33.94
C LYS A 601 -16.72 -4.67 34.61
N SER A 602 -17.06 -5.27 35.75
CA SER A 602 -16.22 -6.24 36.44
C SER A 602 -15.90 -7.43 35.55
N ILE A 603 -14.69 -7.97 35.69
CA ILE A 603 -14.22 -9.22 35.06
C ILE A 603 -14.90 -10.48 35.63
N GLU A 604 -15.61 -10.37 36.76
CA GLU A 604 -16.23 -11.52 37.44
C GLU A 604 -17.15 -12.38 36.56
N PRO A 605 -18.06 -11.82 35.72
CA PRO A 605 -18.93 -12.65 34.89
C PRO A 605 -18.13 -13.48 33.88
N ALA A 606 -17.03 -12.93 33.34
CA ALA A 606 -16.15 -13.68 32.44
C ALA A 606 -15.51 -14.86 33.17
N LEU A 607 -15.00 -14.64 34.39
CA LEU A 607 -14.44 -15.70 35.24
C LEU A 607 -15.50 -16.74 35.65
N GLU A 608 -16.74 -16.33 35.93
CA GLU A 608 -17.83 -17.25 36.25
C GLU A 608 -18.08 -18.24 35.11
N TYR A 609 -18.16 -17.75 33.86
CA TYR A 609 -18.33 -18.61 32.69
C TYR A 609 -17.09 -19.44 32.37
N PHE A 610 -15.89 -18.92 32.63
CA PHE A 610 -14.65 -19.69 32.55
C PHE A 610 -14.68 -20.89 33.53
N TYR A 611 -15.09 -20.68 34.79
CA TYR A 611 -15.23 -21.77 35.75
C TYR A 611 -16.36 -22.74 35.38
N LYS A 612 -17.46 -22.26 34.78
CA LYS A 612 -18.49 -23.14 34.21
C LYS A 612 -17.92 -24.01 33.09
N ALA A 613 -17.10 -23.46 32.18
CA ALA A 613 -16.42 -24.24 31.15
C ALA A 613 -15.50 -25.31 31.76
N LEU A 614 -14.71 -24.96 32.79
CA LEU A 614 -13.88 -25.90 33.52
C LEU A 614 -14.69 -27.03 34.20
N SER A 615 -15.88 -26.69 34.72
CA SER A 615 -16.81 -27.68 35.30
C SER A 615 -17.34 -28.65 34.25
N VAL A 616 -17.65 -28.17 33.03
CA VAL A 616 -18.08 -29.02 31.91
C VAL A 616 -16.96 -29.96 31.48
N LEU A 617 -15.69 -29.53 31.47
CA LEU A 617 -14.55 -30.43 31.21
C LEU A 617 -14.34 -31.50 32.28
N SER A 618 -14.79 -31.23 33.50
CA SER A 618 -14.69 -32.15 34.62
C SER A 618 -15.75 -33.26 34.56
N ASP A 619 -16.81 -33.08 33.77
CA ASP A 619 -17.87 -34.05 33.47
C ASP A 619 -17.29 -35.31 32.79
N GLU A 620 -17.78 -36.49 33.19
CA GLU A 620 -17.28 -37.78 32.71
C GLU A 620 -17.52 -38.01 31.22
N SER A 621 -18.52 -37.35 30.64
CA SER A 621 -18.89 -37.47 29.23
C SER A 621 -17.80 -37.01 28.25
N ILE A 622 -16.91 -36.10 28.65
CA ILE A 622 -15.79 -35.62 27.80
C ILE A 622 -14.51 -36.46 28.01
N ARG A 623 -14.42 -37.26 29.09
CA ARG A 623 -13.18 -37.93 29.52
C ARG A 623 -12.68 -39.03 28.57
N GLY A 624 -13.53 -39.56 27.70
CA GLY A 624 -13.18 -40.66 26.80
C GLY A 624 -12.13 -40.35 25.73
N ASN A 625 -11.86 -39.07 25.43
CA ASN A 625 -10.94 -38.66 24.37
C ASN A 625 -9.89 -37.67 24.86
N ALA A 626 -8.70 -38.18 25.22
CA ALA A 626 -7.59 -37.39 25.75
C ALA A 626 -7.13 -36.26 24.81
N PHE A 627 -7.27 -36.43 23.49
CA PHE A 627 -6.90 -35.42 22.50
C PHE A 627 -7.87 -34.24 22.50
N VAL A 628 -9.17 -34.51 22.59
CA VAL A 628 -10.21 -33.48 22.74
C VAL A 628 -9.97 -32.72 24.04
N LYS A 629 -9.76 -33.42 25.16
CA LYS A 629 -9.46 -32.77 26.46
C LYS A 629 -8.25 -31.84 26.36
N SER A 630 -7.16 -32.27 25.72
CA SER A 630 -5.96 -31.43 25.54
C SER A 630 -6.22 -30.18 24.71
N ARG A 631 -7.03 -30.27 23.64
CA ARG A 631 -7.42 -29.11 22.82
C ARG A 631 -8.25 -28.12 23.64
N LEU A 632 -9.26 -28.60 24.36
CA LEU A 632 -10.15 -27.76 25.15
C LEU A 632 -9.42 -27.05 26.30
N LEU A 633 -8.41 -27.69 26.90
CA LEU A 633 -7.54 -27.04 27.90
C LEU A 633 -6.67 -25.94 27.28
N GLY A 634 -6.18 -26.14 26.05
CA GLY A 634 -5.48 -25.10 25.31
C GLY A 634 -6.37 -23.89 25.05
N ASP A 635 -7.62 -24.10 24.62
CA ASP A 635 -8.57 -23.02 24.35
C ASP A 635 -8.95 -22.26 25.64
N LEU A 636 -9.06 -22.95 26.79
CA LEU A 636 -9.23 -22.31 28.09
C LEU A 636 -8.04 -21.43 28.47
N ALA A 637 -6.81 -21.90 28.21
CA ALA A 637 -5.61 -21.13 28.51
C ALA A 637 -5.58 -19.83 27.69
N ASP A 638 -5.91 -19.91 26.40
CA ASP A 638 -5.97 -18.74 25.52
C ASP A 638 -7.01 -17.71 26.02
N ILE A 639 -8.20 -18.17 26.42
CA ILE A 639 -9.24 -17.28 26.98
C ILE A 639 -8.84 -16.68 28.32
N LEU A 640 -8.21 -17.45 29.20
CA LEU A 640 -7.75 -16.94 30.48
C LEU A 640 -6.67 -15.86 30.30
N ALA A 641 -5.76 -16.07 29.35
CA ALA A 641 -4.74 -15.10 28.97
C ALA A 641 -5.38 -13.79 28.52
N GLU A 642 -6.38 -13.89 27.63
CA GLU A 642 -7.13 -12.76 27.10
C GLU A 642 -7.81 -11.99 28.24
N ILE A 643 -8.65 -12.69 29.01
CA ILE A 643 -9.43 -12.15 30.14
C ILE A 643 -8.53 -11.35 31.09
N MET A 644 -7.36 -11.89 31.41
CA MET A 644 -6.50 -11.38 32.48
C MET A 644 -5.30 -10.55 31.99
N THR A 645 -5.26 -10.15 30.71
CA THR A 645 -4.11 -9.42 30.12
C THR A 645 -3.68 -8.21 30.95
N ASN A 646 -4.62 -7.51 31.58
CA ASN A 646 -4.39 -6.32 32.40
C ASN A 646 -4.36 -6.58 33.92
N GLU A 647 -4.66 -7.80 34.38
CA GLU A 647 -4.70 -8.19 35.80
C GLU A 647 -3.73 -9.35 36.09
N GLN A 648 -2.46 -9.19 35.67
CA GLN A 648 -1.42 -10.23 35.71
C GLN A 648 -1.23 -10.84 37.12
N ASP A 649 -1.33 -10.06 38.19
CA ASP A 649 -1.24 -10.59 39.57
C ASP A 649 -2.40 -11.55 39.90
N ARG A 650 -3.62 -11.19 39.46
CA ARG A 650 -4.82 -11.98 39.70
C ARG A 650 -4.84 -13.24 38.82
N LEU A 651 -4.26 -13.16 37.61
CA LEU A 651 -4.08 -14.32 36.71
C LEU A 651 -3.35 -15.46 37.44
N ILE A 652 -2.28 -15.15 38.18
CA ILE A 652 -1.52 -16.16 38.92
C ILE A 652 -2.40 -16.88 39.94
N GLY A 653 -3.26 -16.15 40.67
CA GLY A 653 -4.21 -16.75 41.60
C GLY A 653 -5.24 -17.67 40.92
N VAL A 654 -5.72 -17.30 39.73
CA VAL A 654 -6.62 -18.16 38.94
C VAL A 654 -5.89 -19.41 38.46
N LEU A 655 -4.67 -19.28 37.94
CA LEU A 655 -3.85 -20.42 37.49
C LEU A 655 -3.57 -21.41 38.62
N GLU A 656 -3.22 -20.93 39.81
CA GLU A 656 -3.02 -21.79 40.98
C GLU A 656 -4.27 -22.61 41.29
N ASN A 657 -5.44 -21.99 41.29
CA ASN A 657 -6.71 -22.66 41.57
C ASN A 657 -7.08 -23.69 40.50
N VAL A 658 -6.93 -23.33 39.23
CA VAL A 658 -7.26 -24.19 38.08
C VAL A 658 -6.34 -25.41 38.01
N LEU A 659 -5.05 -25.23 38.30
CA LEU A 659 -4.05 -26.29 38.19
C LEU A 659 -3.92 -27.15 39.45
N ALA A 660 -4.37 -26.67 40.62
CA ALA A 660 -4.26 -27.38 41.90
C ALA A 660 -4.72 -28.83 41.80
N LEU A 661 -5.90 -29.06 41.21
CA LEU A 661 -6.47 -30.42 41.06
C LEU A 661 -5.65 -31.31 40.12
N SER A 662 -5.06 -30.76 39.06
CA SER A 662 -4.23 -31.51 38.12
C SER A 662 -2.87 -31.85 38.71
N ILE A 663 -2.31 -30.95 39.52
CA ILE A 663 -1.07 -31.17 40.28
C ILE A 663 -1.31 -32.26 41.34
N GLU A 664 -2.39 -32.17 42.11
CA GLU A 664 -2.75 -33.14 43.14
C GLU A 664 -2.97 -34.56 42.56
N LYS A 665 -3.64 -34.64 41.41
CA LYS A 665 -3.88 -35.92 40.71
C LYS A 665 -2.69 -36.44 39.90
N GLY A 666 -1.62 -35.66 39.77
CA GLY A 666 -0.49 -35.99 38.91
C GLY A 666 -0.86 -36.11 37.42
N ASP A 667 -1.85 -35.36 36.93
CA ASP A 667 -2.32 -35.41 35.54
C ASP A 667 -1.38 -34.63 34.61
N ALA A 668 -0.23 -35.23 34.31
CA ALA A 668 0.80 -34.63 33.47
C ALA A 668 0.30 -34.24 32.06
N ASN A 669 -0.69 -34.96 31.49
CA ASN A 669 -1.23 -34.62 30.18
C ASN A 669 -2.01 -33.30 30.22
N SER A 670 -2.85 -33.10 31.24
CA SER A 670 -3.56 -31.83 31.41
C SER A 670 -2.59 -30.68 31.68
N LEU A 671 -1.58 -30.90 32.54
CA LEU A 671 -0.56 -29.87 32.84
C LEU A 671 0.27 -29.49 31.61
N ALA A 672 0.64 -30.44 30.75
CA ALA A 672 1.34 -30.14 29.51
C ALA A 672 0.46 -29.40 28.49
N ALA A 673 -0.86 -29.64 28.50
CA ALA A 673 -1.81 -28.97 27.60
C ALA A 673 -2.03 -27.49 27.94
N TRP A 674 -1.91 -27.10 29.22
CA TRP A 674 -1.95 -25.69 29.66
C TRP A 674 -0.76 -24.87 29.18
N ASP A 675 0.35 -25.54 28.86
CA ASP A 675 1.55 -24.97 28.27
C ASP A 675 2.07 -23.67 28.92
N LEU A 676 2.19 -23.68 30.25
CA LEU A 676 2.54 -22.50 31.07
C LEU A 676 3.86 -21.80 30.70
N GLY A 677 4.72 -22.49 29.95
CA GLY A 677 5.98 -21.94 29.48
C GLY A 677 5.94 -21.28 28.09
N ASP A 678 4.84 -21.46 27.35
CA ASP A 678 4.67 -20.88 26.02
C ASP A 678 4.12 -19.44 26.09
N ARG A 679 4.27 -18.70 25.00
CA ARG A 679 3.76 -17.33 24.85
C ARG A 679 2.23 -17.22 24.91
N ARG A 680 1.49 -18.33 24.98
CA ARG A 680 0.02 -18.35 24.98
C ARG A 680 -0.59 -17.56 26.14
N LEU A 681 -0.07 -17.73 27.36
CA LEU A 681 -0.55 -16.96 28.52
C LEU A 681 -0.05 -15.50 28.52
N ASN A 682 0.90 -15.15 27.64
CA ASN A 682 1.51 -13.83 27.49
C ASN A 682 1.72 -13.08 28.81
N ILE A 683 2.29 -13.76 29.81
CA ILE A 683 2.51 -13.18 31.12
C ILE A 683 3.63 -12.15 30.99
N ASP A 684 3.24 -10.88 31.13
CA ASP A 684 4.18 -9.76 31.12
C ASP A 684 4.86 -9.68 32.49
N PHE A 685 6.06 -10.25 32.57
CA PHE A 685 6.86 -10.21 33.79
C PHE A 685 7.17 -8.79 34.25
N LEU A 686 7.03 -7.74 33.43
CA LEU A 686 7.21 -6.36 33.90
C LEU A 686 6.03 -5.85 34.73
N LYS A 687 4.86 -6.48 34.58
CA LYS A 687 3.61 -6.08 35.23
C LYS A 687 3.30 -6.89 36.49
N LEU A 688 4.05 -7.95 36.78
CA LEU A 688 3.84 -8.74 38.00
C LEU A 688 4.36 -7.99 39.23
N SER A 689 3.67 -8.14 40.35
CA SER A 689 4.28 -7.85 41.64
C SER A 689 5.36 -8.89 41.96
N PRO A 690 6.40 -8.55 42.74
CA PRO A 690 7.40 -9.53 43.17
C PRO A 690 6.80 -10.78 43.84
N ASP A 691 5.72 -10.61 44.60
CA ASP A 691 5.01 -11.71 45.26
C ASP A 691 4.30 -12.63 44.25
N SER A 692 3.63 -12.08 43.24
CA SER A 692 3.03 -12.88 42.18
C SER A 692 4.07 -13.55 41.29
N ALA A 693 5.18 -12.88 41.00
CA ALA A 693 6.30 -13.48 40.27
C ALA A 693 6.89 -14.68 41.04
N ARG A 694 7.02 -14.56 42.36
CA ARG A 694 7.44 -15.66 43.24
C ARG A 694 6.44 -16.81 43.23
N ARG A 695 5.15 -16.52 43.45
CA ARG A 695 4.08 -17.51 43.43
C ARG A 695 3.99 -18.23 42.09
N TYR A 696 4.11 -17.49 41.00
CA TYR A 696 4.12 -18.06 39.66
C TYR A 696 5.34 -18.97 39.46
N TYR A 697 6.52 -18.55 39.89
CA TYR A 697 7.72 -19.38 39.86
C TYR A 697 7.54 -20.70 40.65
N GLU A 698 6.96 -20.63 41.85
CA GLU A 698 6.65 -21.80 42.70
C GLU A 698 5.61 -22.72 42.04
N LEU A 699 4.60 -22.15 41.38
CA LEU A 699 3.61 -22.90 40.60
C LEU A 699 4.28 -23.64 39.43
N LEU A 700 5.17 -22.97 38.68
CA LEU A 700 5.94 -23.59 37.61
C LEU A 700 6.79 -24.74 38.15
N ASP A 701 7.43 -24.58 39.30
CA ASP A 701 8.25 -25.64 39.91
C ASP A 701 7.43 -26.90 40.28
N ARG A 702 6.25 -26.69 40.87
CA ARG A 702 5.31 -27.77 41.18
C ARG A 702 4.83 -28.50 39.93
N VAL A 703 4.51 -27.76 38.87
CA VAL A 703 4.11 -28.34 37.57
C VAL A 703 5.29 -29.10 36.94
N GLY A 704 6.49 -28.52 36.97
CA GLY A 704 7.71 -29.15 36.50
C GLY A 704 7.97 -30.50 37.17
N THR A 705 7.77 -30.58 38.49
CA THR A 705 7.89 -31.83 39.27
C THR A 705 6.95 -32.93 38.75
N VAL A 706 5.68 -32.60 38.46
CA VAL A 706 4.72 -33.58 37.92
C VAL A 706 5.11 -34.02 36.50
N LEU A 707 5.55 -33.09 35.65
CA LEU A 707 5.99 -33.39 34.28
C LEU A 707 7.27 -34.24 34.24
N GLN A 708 8.21 -33.98 35.16
CA GLN A 708 9.47 -34.73 35.29
C GLN A 708 9.23 -36.22 35.55
N ASN A 709 8.22 -36.53 36.37
CA ASN A 709 7.82 -37.91 36.69
C ASN A 709 7.27 -38.70 35.48
N GLN A 710 6.98 -38.04 34.35
CA GLN A 710 6.45 -38.66 33.12
C GLN A 710 7.24 -38.30 31.84
N THR A 711 8.55 -38.02 31.97
CA THR A 711 9.46 -37.54 30.90
C THR A 711 9.62 -38.47 29.68
N ASN A 712 9.08 -39.68 29.71
CA ASN A 712 9.17 -40.62 28.60
C ASN A 712 8.38 -40.18 27.34
N LYS A 713 7.48 -39.19 27.46
CA LYS A 713 6.72 -38.64 26.33
C LYS A 713 7.33 -37.34 25.81
N ARG A 714 7.39 -37.21 24.47
CA ARG A 714 7.92 -36.01 23.78
C ARG A 714 7.22 -34.71 24.19
N GLU A 715 5.90 -34.74 24.35
CA GLU A 715 5.08 -33.59 24.76
C GLU A 715 5.49 -33.06 26.14
N MET A 716 5.74 -33.96 27.10
CA MET A 716 6.17 -33.61 28.46
C MET A 716 7.55 -32.94 28.45
N LYS A 717 8.50 -33.48 27.68
CA LYS A 717 9.84 -32.86 27.51
C LYS A 717 9.74 -31.46 26.92
N SER A 718 8.84 -31.27 25.94
CA SER A 718 8.62 -29.97 25.31
C SER A 718 8.01 -28.96 26.28
N ALA A 719 6.98 -29.35 27.04
CA ALA A 719 6.34 -28.51 28.05
C ALA A 719 7.31 -28.16 29.18
N LEU A 720 8.10 -29.13 29.67
CA LEU A 720 9.11 -28.92 30.71
C LEU A 720 10.21 -27.95 30.26
N ARG A 721 10.66 -28.04 29.00
CA ARG A 721 11.64 -27.09 28.44
C ARG A 721 11.10 -25.66 28.46
N ARG A 722 9.88 -25.45 27.94
CA ARG A 722 9.25 -24.12 27.91
C ARG A 722 9.02 -23.57 29.32
N LEU A 723 8.66 -24.44 30.26
CA LEU A 723 8.52 -24.07 31.67
C LEU A 723 9.84 -23.55 32.24
N HIS A 724 10.96 -24.20 31.93
CA HIS A 724 12.29 -23.73 32.33
C HIS A 724 12.67 -22.41 31.66
N ASP A 725 12.32 -22.20 30.38
CA ASP A 725 12.54 -20.93 29.69
C ASP A 725 11.75 -19.79 30.37
N CYS A 726 10.49 -20.05 30.75
CA CYS A 726 9.63 -19.11 31.48
C CYS A 726 10.19 -18.80 32.88
N GLN A 727 10.60 -19.84 33.62
CA GLN A 727 11.31 -19.70 34.89
C GLN A 727 12.55 -18.80 34.74
N ALA A 728 13.36 -19.01 33.70
CA ALA A 728 14.54 -18.19 33.43
C ALA A 728 14.18 -16.72 33.15
N GLY A 729 13.08 -16.46 32.43
CA GLY A 729 12.56 -15.11 32.21
C GLY A 729 12.16 -14.40 33.50
N ILE A 730 11.44 -15.09 34.40
CA ILE A 730 11.09 -14.55 35.73
C ILE A 730 12.35 -14.26 36.55
N LYS A 731 13.33 -15.17 36.53
CA LYS A 731 14.61 -15.00 37.24
C LYS A 731 15.39 -13.78 36.74
N ALA A 732 15.43 -13.57 35.43
CA ALA A 732 16.11 -12.42 34.83
C ALA A 732 15.44 -11.10 35.25
N GLN A 733 14.10 -11.07 35.30
CA GLN A 733 13.35 -9.88 35.65
C GLN A 733 13.34 -9.57 37.16
N TYR A 734 13.34 -10.62 37.99
CA TYR A 734 13.30 -10.53 39.44
C TYR A 734 14.52 -11.26 40.03
N PRO A 735 15.73 -10.72 39.86
CA PRO A 735 16.96 -11.36 40.32
C PRO A 735 16.96 -11.59 41.83
N GLN A 736 16.24 -10.78 42.62
CA GLN A 736 16.05 -10.99 44.05
C GLN A 736 15.33 -12.31 44.41
N LEU A 737 14.63 -12.93 43.45
CA LEU A 737 14.01 -14.24 43.63
C LEU A 737 15.02 -15.39 43.45
N VAL A 738 16.26 -15.10 43.03
CA VAL A 738 17.36 -16.08 42.93
C VAL A 738 18.65 -15.50 43.48
N LEU A 739 19.13 -16.08 44.58
CA LEU A 739 20.46 -15.80 45.08
C LEU A 739 21.52 -16.14 44.00
N THR A 740 22.18 -15.08 43.54
CA THR A 740 23.58 -15.00 43.08
C THR A 740 24.04 -16.06 42.07
N GLY A 741 23.89 -15.74 40.78
CA GLY A 741 24.78 -16.24 39.73
C GLY A 741 25.97 -15.29 39.55
N SER A 742 27.17 -15.83 39.31
CA SER A 742 28.40 -15.05 39.15
C SER A 742 28.28 -14.05 38.00
N ARG A 743 28.65 -12.78 38.27
CA ARG A 743 28.94 -11.79 37.23
C ARG A 743 29.85 -12.42 36.17
N SER A 744 29.58 -12.12 34.91
CA SER A 744 30.42 -12.58 33.80
C SER A 744 31.86 -12.05 33.94
N ASP A 745 32.85 -12.91 33.69
CA ASP A 745 34.29 -12.57 33.76
C ASP A 745 34.80 -11.65 32.62
N PHE A 746 33.91 -10.98 31.87
CA PHE A 746 34.32 -10.09 30.79
C PHE A 746 34.57 -8.68 31.32
N ASP A 747 35.71 -8.11 30.95
CA ASP A 747 35.97 -6.68 31.16
C ASP A 747 35.28 -5.89 30.04
N VAL A 748 34.23 -5.16 30.39
CA VAL A 748 33.44 -4.37 29.45
C VAL A 748 33.62 -2.90 29.79
N THR A 749 34.28 -2.16 28.90
CA THR A 749 34.35 -0.71 29.01
C THR A 749 33.09 -0.10 28.40
N ILE A 750 32.23 0.50 29.24
CA ILE A 750 31.06 1.24 28.76
C ILE A 750 31.52 2.51 28.04
N LEU A 751 31.28 2.55 26.72
CA LEU A 751 31.61 3.67 25.85
C LEU A 751 30.51 4.74 25.84
N LEU A 752 29.26 4.29 25.95
CA LEU A 752 28.08 5.13 26.12
C LEU A 752 27.11 4.43 27.07
N SER A 753 26.58 5.20 28.01
CA SER A 753 25.51 4.76 28.90
C SER A 753 24.20 5.42 28.51
N ARG A 754 23.10 4.87 29.02
CA ARG A 754 21.77 5.49 28.89
C ARG A 754 21.71 6.95 29.38
N LYS A 755 22.57 7.33 30.33
CA LYS A 755 22.66 8.69 30.91
C LYS A 755 23.30 9.71 29.97
N ASP A 756 23.99 9.25 28.92
CA ASP A 756 24.62 10.11 27.91
C ASP A 756 23.62 10.63 26.85
N TRP A 757 22.37 10.18 26.95
CA TRP A 757 21.25 10.60 26.12
C TRP A 757 20.34 11.58 26.87
N PRO A 758 19.64 12.49 26.15
CA PRO A 758 18.76 13.49 26.77
C PRO A 758 17.68 12.89 27.69
N ASP A 759 17.42 13.56 28.81
CA ASP A 759 16.32 13.21 29.71
C ASP A 759 14.97 13.30 28.97
N GLY A 760 14.15 12.24 29.05
CA GLY A 760 12.84 12.16 28.39
C GLY A 760 12.76 11.19 27.20
N LEU A 761 13.89 10.64 26.74
CA LEU A 761 13.90 9.48 25.85
C LEU A 761 13.36 8.25 26.58
N ARG A 762 12.05 7.99 26.44
CA ARG A 762 11.43 6.75 26.93
C ARG A 762 12.11 5.53 26.30
N THR A 763 12.24 4.49 27.12
CA THR A 763 13.17 3.37 26.98
C THR A 763 13.06 2.59 25.69
N ASP A 764 11.89 2.56 25.03
CA ASP A 764 11.54 1.62 23.96
C ASP A 764 12.18 1.99 22.61
N LEU A 765 13.48 2.33 22.65
CA LEU A 765 14.27 2.89 21.56
C LEU A 765 14.31 1.96 20.35
N SER A 766 13.90 2.53 19.22
CA SER A 766 14.10 2.02 17.87
C SER A 766 15.59 2.03 17.48
N PRO A 767 16.03 1.30 16.44
CA PRO A 767 17.41 0.81 16.35
C PRO A 767 18.42 1.95 16.27
N LEU A 768 19.36 1.92 17.22
CA LEU A 768 20.62 2.64 17.13
C LEU A 768 21.27 2.27 15.80
N GLN A 769 21.53 3.26 14.94
CA GLN A 769 22.36 3.02 13.75
C GLN A 769 23.80 3.28 14.14
N VAL A 770 24.66 2.28 13.91
CA VAL A 770 26.08 2.34 14.24
C VAL A 770 26.89 2.18 12.97
N LYS A 771 27.84 3.09 12.75
CA LYS A 771 28.78 3.01 11.62
C LYS A 771 30.20 3.23 12.13
N LEU A 772 31.09 2.30 11.78
CA LEU A 772 32.52 2.44 12.00
C LEU A 772 33.15 3.31 10.91
N ASP A 773 34.04 4.21 11.31
CA ASP A 773 34.85 5.07 10.44
C ASP A 773 36.25 5.22 11.05
N GLY A 774 37.19 4.37 10.63
CA GLY A 774 38.52 4.29 11.23
C GLY A 774 38.44 3.92 12.72
N ASP A 775 38.99 4.78 13.58
CA ASP A 775 38.97 4.65 15.04
C ASP A 775 37.73 5.28 15.70
N ARG A 776 36.71 5.63 14.92
CA ARG A 776 35.50 6.29 15.41
C ARG A 776 34.25 5.48 15.15
N ILE A 777 33.33 5.58 16.10
CA ILE A 777 31.99 5.02 15.99
C ILE A 777 30.98 6.14 15.96
N TRP A 778 30.27 6.22 14.84
CA TRP A 778 29.13 7.08 14.66
C TRP A 778 27.87 6.36 15.10
N MET A 779 27.12 6.98 15.99
CA MET A 779 25.90 6.42 16.56
C MET A 779 24.77 7.42 16.44
N ALA A 780 23.73 7.05 15.69
CA ALA A 780 22.55 7.87 15.59
C ALA A 780 21.39 7.18 16.32
N LEU A 781 20.66 7.97 17.12
CA LEU A 781 19.47 7.55 17.86
C LEU A 781 18.28 8.41 17.43
N GLY A 782 17.16 7.77 17.12
CA GLY A 782 15.90 8.44 16.82
C GLY A 782 14.85 8.05 17.86
N THR A 783 14.16 9.04 18.42
CA THR A 783 12.95 8.76 19.22
C THR A 783 11.81 8.35 18.29
N TRP A 784 11.16 7.23 18.62
CA TRP A 784 9.79 7.02 18.19
C TRP A 784 8.91 7.70 19.21
N GLY A 785 8.18 8.73 18.79
CA GLY A 785 7.07 9.25 19.58
C GLY A 785 6.02 8.15 19.68
N LEU A 786 6.08 7.33 20.74
CA LEU A 786 5.07 6.31 21.07
C LEU A 786 3.73 6.92 21.52
N GLY A 787 3.62 8.26 21.49
CA GLY A 787 2.31 8.87 21.56
C GLY A 787 1.51 8.41 20.35
N HIS A 788 0.53 7.52 20.58
CA HIS A 788 -0.63 7.49 19.73
C HIS A 788 -1.01 8.96 19.49
N PRO A 789 -1.20 9.40 18.23
CA PRO A 789 -1.74 10.73 18.00
C PRO A 789 -2.96 10.87 18.92
N ASN A 790 -3.07 11.98 19.65
CA ASN A 790 -4.32 12.27 20.37
C ASN A 790 -5.48 12.05 19.39
N ARG A 791 -6.68 11.73 19.89
CA ARG A 791 -7.87 11.49 19.04
C ARG A 791 -8.13 12.59 17.97
N ASP A 792 -7.55 13.79 18.13
CA ASP A 792 -7.62 14.90 17.17
C ASP A 792 -6.55 14.91 16.05
N GLY A 793 -5.55 14.02 16.08
CA GLY A 793 -4.48 13.89 15.09
C GLY A 793 -3.65 15.15 14.83
N THR A 794 -3.67 16.12 15.76
CA THR A 794 -2.96 17.40 15.60
C THR A 794 -1.62 17.46 16.34
N GLN A 795 -1.39 16.62 17.36
CA GLN A 795 -0.09 16.54 18.03
C GLN A 795 0.86 15.60 17.29
N THR A 796 1.70 16.16 16.42
CA THR A 796 2.98 15.55 16.05
C THR A 796 3.93 15.69 17.23
N TRP A 797 4.28 14.58 17.88
CA TRP A 797 5.36 14.59 18.86
C TRP A 797 6.66 14.90 18.11
N PRO A 798 7.42 15.95 18.47
CA PRO A 798 8.70 16.21 17.85
C PRO A 798 9.61 15.02 18.11
N GLY A 799 10.03 14.33 17.04
CA GLY A 799 11.01 13.27 17.13
C GLY A 799 12.39 13.90 17.30
N VAL A 800 13.01 13.74 18.46
CA VAL A 800 14.41 14.12 18.64
C VAL A 800 15.29 13.09 17.95
N ALA A 801 16.14 13.56 17.04
CA ALA A 801 17.28 12.79 16.52
C ALA A 801 18.53 13.24 17.27
N SER A 802 19.38 12.29 17.66
CA SER A 802 20.66 12.53 18.32
C SER A 802 21.76 11.76 17.63
N LEU A 803 22.92 12.38 17.47
CA LEU A 803 24.13 11.76 16.91
C LEU A 803 25.23 11.83 17.98
N ARG A 804 25.98 10.76 18.12
CA ARG A 804 27.12 10.63 19.03
C ARG A 804 28.29 10.06 18.26
N VAL A 805 29.49 10.54 18.57
CA VAL A 805 30.73 9.98 18.03
C VAL A 805 31.60 9.56 19.19
N VAL A 806 32.01 8.30 19.21
CA VAL A 806 32.97 7.77 20.17
C VAL A 806 34.30 7.55 19.48
N ASP A 807 35.35 8.09 20.07
CA ASP A 807 36.74 7.80 19.72
C ASP A 807 37.15 6.52 20.48
N LEU A 808 37.43 5.45 19.74
CA LEU A 808 37.77 4.14 20.30
C LEU A 808 39.15 4.11 20.92
N THR A 809 40.09 4.89 20.38
CA THR A 809 41.45 5.00 20.91
C THR A 809 41.41 5.65 22.29
N ARG A 810 40.61 6.70 22.44
CA ARG A 810 40.43 7.42 23.72
C ARG A 810 39.35 6.81 24.61
N LYS A 811 38.53 5.88 24.09
CA LYS A 811 37.33 5.31 24.74
C LYS A 811 36.39 6.40 25.31
N THR A 812 36.24 7.51 24.60
CA THR A 812 35.44 8.66 25.06
C THR A 812 34.55 9.21 23.95
N VAL A 813 33.42 9.81 24.34
CA VAL A 813 32.54 10.53 23.44
C VAL A 813 33.23 11.82 23.00
N CYS A 814 33.60 11.91 21.72
CA CYS A 814 34.31 13.06 21.18
C CYS A 814 33.38 14.09 20.51
N ALA A 815 32.14 13.72 20.17
CA ALA A 815 31.12 14.66 19.68
C ALA A 815 29.69 14.26 20.08
N LYS A 816 28.85 15.27 20.37
CA LYS A 816 27.42 15.11 20.63
C LYS A 816 26.61 16.09 19.77
N TRP A 817 25.50 15.60 19.26
CA TRP A 817 24.51 16.42 18.55
C TRP A 817 23.09 16.03 18.95
N GLN A 818 22.22 17.03 19.03
CA GLN A 818 20.78 16.87 19.22
C GLN A 818 20.09 17.96 18.40
N GLY A 819 19.07 17.55 17.64
CA GLY A 819 18.19 18.49 16.98
C GLY A 819 16.76 18.14 17.26
N ASP A 820 15.99 19.15 17.60
CA ASP A 820 14.54 19.09 17.55
C ASP A 820 14.13 19.15 16.09
N ILE A 821 14.08 17.97 15.45
CA ILE A 821 13.56 17.88 14.11
C ILE A 821 12.09 17.49 14.23
N SER A 822 11.21 18.42 13.87
CA SER A 822 9.76 18.16 13.85
C SER A 822 9.41 17.27 12.66
N PHE A 823 9.55 15.96 12.84
CA PHE A 823 9.09 15.00 11.85
C PHE A 823 7.58 14.79 11.94
N ARG A 824 6.91 14.67 10.78
CA ARG A 824 5.47 14.41 10.72
C ARG A 824 5.09 12.99 11.18
N ARG A 825 6.06 12.06 11.22
CA ARG A 825 5.93 10.65 11.62
C ARG A 825 7.22 10.17 12.25
N GLY A 826 7.17 9.10 13.06
CA GLY A 826 8.34 8.52 13.72
C GLY A 826 9.49 8.29 12.74
N VAL A 827 10.63 8.93 13.01
CA VAL A 827 11.81 8.81 12.15
C VAL A 827 12.64 7.63 12.56
N LYS A 828 12.91 6.77 11.59
CA LYS A 828 13.90 5.71 11.70
C LYS A 828 15.16 6.17 10.97
N LEU A 829 16.29 6.08 11.64
CA LEU A 829 17.59 6.31 11.03
C LEU A 829 17.92 5.12 10.13
N THR A 830 18.41 5.39 8.93
CA THR A 830 18.56 4.37 7.89
C THR A 830 19.98 4.16 7.41
N GLY A 831 20.86 5.12 7.61
CA GLY A 831 22.27 5.01 7.21
C GLY A 831 23.07 6.25 7.60
N ILE A 832 24.38 6.08 7.77
CA ILE A 832 25.33 7.13 8.14
C ILE A 832 26.52 7.05 7.19
N VAL A 833 26.89 8.18 6.59
CA VAL A 833 28.06 8.32 5.73
C VAL A 833 28.93 9.46 6.26
N PRO A 834 30.05 9.13 6.92
CA PRO A 834 31.02 10.13 7.32
C PRO A 834 31.82 10.61 6.10
N GLY A 835 31.76 11.90 5.81
CA GLY A 835 32.59 12.57 4.80
C GLY A 835 33.65 13.47 5.44
N GLU A 836 34.58 13.98 4.64
CA GLU A 836 35.69 14.82 5.12
C GLU A 836 35.23 16.11 5.79
N GLU A 837 34.25 16.82 5.20
CA GLU A 837 33.73 18.08 5.74
C GLU A 837 32.31 17.96 6.29
N VAL A 838 31.60 16.89 5.95
CA VAL A 838 30.18 16.74 6.22
C VAL A 838 29.87 15.28 6.53
N VAL A 839 29.02 15.04 7.53
CA VAL A 839 28.48 13.73 7.84
C VAL A 839 27.03 13.72 7.41
N TYR A 840 26.66 12.73 6.60
CA TYR A 840 25.29 12.54 6.15
C TYR A 840 24.61 11.48 6.99
N VAL A 841 23.42 11.78 7.49
CA VAL A 841 22.57 10.81 8.18
C VAL A 841 21.26 10.75 7.44
N SER A 842 20.94 9.57 6.92
CA SER A 842 19.65 9.36 6.25
C SER A 842 18.57 8.95 7.24
N THR A 843 17.35 9.38 6.93
CA THR A 843 16.18 9.09 7.73
C THR A 843 15.04 8.58 6.86
N HIS A 844 14.25 7.66 7.42
CA HIS A 844 13.00 7.21 6.86
C HIS A 844 11.89 8.18 7.28
N GLY A 845 11.57 9.13 6.38
CA GLY A 845 10.49 10.11 6.55
C GLY A 845 10.96 11.53 6.87
N GLY A 846 12.27 11.77 6.98
CA GLY A 846 12.86 13.08 7.25
C GLY A 846 13.90 13.54 6.22
N GLY A 847 14.15 12.75 5.17
CA GLY A 847 15.16 13.04 4.16
C GLY A 847 16.60 12.80 4.64
N LEU A 848 17.52 13.62 4.14
CA LEU A 848 18.97 13.52 4.39
C LEU A 848 19.44 14.68 5.29
N LEU A 849 20.02 14.35 6.44
CA LEU A 849 20.57 15.31 7.39
C LEU A 849 22.05 15.54 7.10
N GLU A 850 22.43 16.80 6.91
CA GLU A 850 23.78 17.24 6.59
C GLU A 850 24.41 17.90 7.83
N PHE A 851 25.36 17.22 8.47
CA PHE A 851 26.10 17.72 9.62
C PHE A 851 27.46 18.23 9.19
N ARG A 852 27.71 19.54 9.29
CA ARG A 852 29.03 20.10 9.00
C ARG A 852 30.04 19.68 10.06
N ARG A 853 31.10 19.02 9.62
CA ARG A 853 32.23 18.50 10.40
C ARG A 853 33.18 19.65 10.81
N ASN A 854 32.65 20.73 11.38
CA ASN A 854 33.47 21.61 12.24
C ASN A 854 33.66 20.88 13.59
N LEU A 855 34.35 19.73 13.55
CA LEU A 855 34.86 19.02 14.71
C LEU A 855 36.01 19.85 15.29
N VAL A 856 35.71 21.02 15.86
CA VAL A 856 36.62 21.61 16.83
C VAL A 856 36.58 20.67 18.02
N GLU A 857 37.65 19.88 18.22
CA GLU A 857 37.82 19.06 19.42
C GLU A 857 37.41 19.89 20.65
N GLY A 858 36.44 19.41 21.42
CA GLY A 858 36.00 20.05 22.67
C GLY A 858 34.74 20.92 22.61
N ARG A 859 34.00 21.01 21.49
CA ARG A 859 32.63 21.55 21.53
C ARG A 859 31.62 20.44 21.84
N GLU A 860 30.87 20.60 22.94
CA GLU A 860 29.83 19.66 23.35
C GLU A 860 28.62 19.61 22.40
N TRP A 861 28.39 20.65 21.58
CA TRP A 861 27.22 20.76 20.70
C TRP A 861 27.60 21.31 19.32
N LEU A 862 27.19 20.60 18.26
CA LEU A 862 27.32 21.01 16.85
C LEU A 862 26.14 21.89 16.39
N GLU A 863 26.30 22.61 15.28
CA GLU A 863 25.23 23.38 14.63
C GLU A 863 24.06 22.47 14.20
N ALA A 864 22.86 23.05 14.05
CA ALA A 864 21.70 22.33 13.52
C ALA A 864 22.00 21.81 12.10
N PRO A 865 21.63 20.56 11.76
CA PRO A 865 21.89 20.01 10.45
C PRO A 865 21.09 20.75 9.41
N ARG A 866 21.65 20.85 8.22
CA ARG A 866 20.84 21.19 7.05
C ARG A 866 20.02 19.95 6.67
N ILE A 867 18.72 20.11 6.56
CA ILE A 867 17.79 19.02 6.21
C ILE A 867 17.50 19.11 4.72
N LEU A 868 17.89 18.08 3.98
CA LEU A 868 17.59 17.94 2.57
C LEU A 868 16.32 17.09 2.44
N THR A 869 15.29 17.65 1.79
CA THR A 869 13.96 17.04 1.64
C THR A 869 13.57 16.96 0.17
N GLN A 870 12.52 16.19 -0.13
CA GLN A 870 11.91 16.10 -1.46
C GLN A 870 11.36 17.46 -1.92
N GLN A 871 10.76 18.21 -0.99
CA GLN A 871 10.12 19.49 -1.30
C GLN A 871 11.14 20.60 -1.56
N ASP A 872 12.16 20.71 -0.71
CA ASP A 872 13.04 21.88 -0.70
C ASP A 872 14.31 21.67 -1.53
N HIS A 873 14.76 20.42 -1.66
CA HIS A 873 16.09 20.11 -2.19
C HIS A 873 16.08 19.12 -3.37
N GLY A 874 14.90 18.67 -3.79
CA GLY A 874 14.76 17.83 -4.99
C GLY A 874 15.21 16.39 -4.81
N LEU A 875 15.30 15.89 -3.58
CA LEU A 875 15.36 14.45 -3.35
C LEU A 875 14.10 13.79 -3.95
N PRO A 876 14.17 12.54 -4.44
CA PRO A 876 12.99 11.85 -4.96
C PRO A 876 11.98 11.48 -3.86
N SER A 877 12.43 11.36 -2.61
CA SER A 877 11.61 10.98 -1.47
C SER A 877 12.28 11.36 -0.15
N ASP A 878 11.48 11.72 0.87
CA ASP A 878 11.94 11.87 2.26
C ASP A 878 12.13 10.52 2.96
N PHE A 879 11.68 9.43 2.34
CA PHE A 879 11.81 8.06 2.83
C PHE A 879 13.09 7.45 2.29
N ILE A 880 14.22 7.90 2.84
CA ILE A 880 15.50 7.29 2.55
C ILE A 880 15.58 5.98 3.34
N THR A 881 16.04 4.93 2.67
CA THR A 881 16.09 3.55 3.19
C THR A 881 17.51 3.09 3.48
N ASP A 882 18.50 3.67 2.81
CA ASP A 882 19.92 3.58 3.15
C ASP A 882 20.75 4.57 2.32
N ILE A 883 22.01 4.78 2.70
CA ILE A 883 23.00 5.59 1.98
C ILE A 883 24.41 4.97 2.04
N VAL A 884 25.20 5.17 0.98
CA VAL A 884 26.64 4.85 1.00
C VAL A 884 27.43 5.87 0.15
N ALA A 885 28.66 6.19 0.56
CA ALA A 885 29.55 7.04 -0.23
C ALA A 885 30.19 6.26 -1.39
N ASP A 886 30.35 6.94 -2.53
CA ASP A 886 31.17 6.52 -3.66
C ASP A 886 31.96 7.75 -4.15
N GLY A 887 33.20 7.85 -3.67
CA GLY A 887 34.02 9.04 -3.84
C GLY A 887 33.37 10.30 -3.25
N SER A 888 33.02 11.25 -4.12
CA SER A 888 32.38 12.52 -3.73
C SER A 888 30.85 12.50 -3.82
N CYS A 889 30.26 11.41 -4.29
CA CYS A 889 28.82 11.24 -4.45
C CYS A 889 28.26 10.31 -3.37
N LEU A 890 26.95 10.36 -3.18
CA LEU A 890 26.19 9.48 -2.31
C LEU A 890 25.24 8.63 -3.14
N TRP A 891 25.34 7.31 -3.00
CA TRP A 891 24.28 6.41 -3.41
C TRP A 891 23.18 6.44 -2.35
N ILE A 892 21.96 6.73 -2.78
CA ILE A 892 20.79 6.85 -1.91
C ILE A 892 19.73 5.86 -2.38
N ALA A 893 19.45 4.88 -1.54
CA ALA A 893 18.29 4.03 -1.67
C ALA A 893 17.09 4.73 -1.04
N TYR A 894 16.01 4.86 -1.78
CA TYR A 894 14.81 5.56 -1.32
C TYR A 894 13.56 4.74 -1.62
N GLY A 895 12.50 5.08 -0.92
CA GLY A 895 11.20 4.43 -1.06
C GLY A 895 10.67 3.93 0.27
N GLY A 896 9.41 3.56 0.25
CA GLY A 896 8.71 3.04 1.41
C GLY A 896 7.49 2.31 0.93
N GLU A 897 6.72 1.74 1.86
CA GLU A 897 5.46 1.11 1.48
C GLU A 897 4.62 2.07 0.67
N LYS A 898 4.42 1.72 -0.60
CA LYS A 898 3.55 2.42 -1.52
C LYS A 898 4.04 3.84 -1.88
N LEU A 899 5.34 4.11 -1.80
CA LEU A 899 5.96 5.31 -2.38
C LEU A 899 6.76 4.93 -3.63
N GLU A 900 7.11 5.92 -4.46
CA GLU A 900 8.16 5.69 -5.45
C GLU A 900 9.41 5.21 -4.72
N SER A 901 9.91 4.05 -5.15
CA SER A 901 11.12 3.45 -4.62
C SER A 901 12.17 3.28 -5.69
N GLY A 902 13.43 3.40 -5.29
CA GLY A 902 14.53 3.37 -6.22
C GLY A 902 15.90 3.48 -5.58
N LEU A 903 16.88 3.63 -6.46
CA LEU A 903 18.27 3.91 -6.17
C LEU A 903 18.68 5.08 -7.03
N GLY A 904 19.37 6.06 -6.45
CA GLY A 904 19.98 7.12 -7.23
C GLY A 904 21.28 7.61 -6.65
N LEU A 905 21.97 8.43 -7.44
CA LEU A 905 23.23 9.06 -7.13
C LEU A 905 22.98 10.54 -6.87
N TYR A 906 23.37 10.99 -5.69
CA TYR A 906 23.30 12.38 -5.27
C TYR A 906 24.71 12.96 -5.18
N ASP A 907 24.97 14.05 -5.88
CA ASP A 907 26.19 14.83 -5.73
C ASP A 907 25.94 15.95 -4.71
N PRO A 908 26.50 15.88 -3.49
CA PRO A 908 26.24 16.87 -2.47
C PRO A 908 26.83 18.25 -2.78
N LYS A 909 27.84 18.35 -3.65
CA LYS A 909 28.46 19.63 -4.01
C LYS A 909 27.55 20.43 -4.94
N THR A 910 26.94 19.76 -5.91
CA THR A 910 26.07 20.39 -6.91
C THR A 910 24.59 20.34 -6.53
N GLY A 911 24.21 19.47 -5.60
CA GLY A 911 22.82 19.11 -5.31
C GLY A 911 22.17 18.30 -6.44
N HIS A 912 22.96 17.81 -7.40
CA HIS A 912 22.44 17.09 -8.56
C HIS A 912 22.01 15.67 -8.18
N TRP A 913 20.79 15.31 -8.57
CA TRP A 913 20.23 13.98 -8.40
C TRP A 913 20.17 13.24 -9.74
N LYS A 914 20.62 11.98 -9.77
CA LYS A 914 20.48 11.08 -10.92
C LYS A 914 19.83 9.77 -10.46
N SER A 915 18.63 9.48 -10.92
CA SER A 915 18.01 8.18 -10.62
C SER A 915 18.65 7.09 -11.48
N VAL A 916 18.91 5.94 -10.87
CA VAL A 916 19.55 4.78 -11.50
C VAL A 916 18.57 3.62 -11.60
N LEU A 917 17.88 3.30 -10.51
CA LEU A 917 16.76 2.36 -10.47
C LEU A 917 15.53 3.09 -9.96
N CYS A 918 14.37 2.90 -10.55
CA CYS A 918 13.13 3.48 -10.03
C CYS A 918 11.92 2.67 -10.49
N SER A 919 11.11 2.26 -9.50
CA SER A 919 9.84 1.53 -9.66
C SER A 919 8.89 2.10 -10.71
N MET A 920 8.95 3.40 -10.99
CA MET A 920 8.09 4.12 -11.94
C MET A 920 8.70 4.25 -13.36
N LEU A 921 9.99 3.96 -13.53
CA LEU A 921 10.63 4.01 -14.85
C LEU A 921 10.25 2.75 -15.63
N LYS A 922 9.92 2.88 -16.91
CA LYS A 922 9.73 1.72 -17.79
C LYS A 922 11.04 0.92 -17.83
N GLY A 923 10.96 -0.38 -17.56
CA GLY A 923 12.12 -1.26 -17.53
C GLY A 923 11.76 -2.70 -17.17
N GLU A 924 12.77 -3.57 -17.12
CA GLU A 924 12.56 -4.95 -16.68
C GLU A 924 12.25 -5.01 -15.18
N ALA A 925 11.35 -5.91 -14.80
CA ALA A 925 11.07 -6.17 -13.39
C ALA A 925 12.33 -6.74 -12.70
N PRO A 926 12.58 -6.36 -11.43
CA PRO A 926 11.68 -5.65 -10.52
C PRO A 926 11.69 -4.12 -10.69
N TRP A 927 12.71 -3.57 -11.36
CA TRP A 927 13.04 -2.14 -11.34
C TRP A 927 11.99 -1.28 -12.03
N GLY A 928 11.44 -1.73 -13.16
CA GLY A 928 10.39 -1.02 -13.89
C GLY A 928 9.01 -1.67 -13.82
N SER A 929 8.76 -2.45 -12.76
CA SER A 929 7.52 -3.22 -12.62
C SER A 929 6.30 -2.37 -12.25
N GLY A 930 6.48 -1.09 -11.88
CA GLY A 930 5.41 -0.25 -11.34
C GLY A 930 5.00 -0.59 -9.90
N PHE A 931 5.68 -1.57 -9.26
CA PHE A 931 5.44 -1.91 -7.87
C PHE A 931 6.52 -1.33 -6.96
N PRO A 932 6.13 -0.78 -5.79
CA PRO A 932 7.07 -0.31 -4.80
C PRO A 932 7.87 -1.49 -4.22
N TYR A 933 9.16 -1.26 -4.02
CA TYR A 933 10.11 -2.16 -3.39
C TYR A 933 10.96 -1.40 -2.38
N LYS A 934 11.71 -2.11 -1.54
CA LYS A 934 12.64 -1.49 -0.61
C LYS A 934 14.05 -1.97 -0.90
N LEU A 935 14.94 -1.00 -1.14
CA LEU A 935 16.37 -1.23 -1.14
C LEU A 935 16.92 -0.94 0.25
N SER A 936 17.90 -1.70 0.70
CA SER A 936 18.53 -1.50 2.01
C SER A 936 19.91 -2.15 2.04
N GLN A 937 20.71 -1.84 3.06
CA GLN A 937 22.07 -2.36 3.24
C GLN A 937 22.97 -2.03 2.06
N LEU A 938 22.99 -0.76 1.68
CA LEU A 938 23.88 -0.28 0.63
C LEU A 938 25.32 -0.39 1.13
N THR A 939 26.14 -1.13 0.40
CA THR A 939 27.57 -1.27 0.71
C THR A 939 28.41 -1.30 -0.56
N LEU A 940 29.55 -0.63 -0.51
CA LEU A 940 30.48 -0.49 -1.63
C LEU A 940 31.81 -1.19 -1.26
N PRO A 941 31.84 -2.53 -1.24
CA PRO A 941 32.99 -3.29 -0.77
C PRO A 941 34.22 -3.15 -1.66
N LEU A 942 34.00 -2.85 -2.95
CA LEU A 942 35.01 -2.59 -3.95
C LEU A 942 34.59 -1.34 -4.73
N PRO A 943 35.53 -0.48 -5.15
CA PRO A 943 35.23 0.60 -6.08
C PRO A 943 34.52 0.03 -7.32
N GLY A 944 33.46 0.68 -7.77
CA GLY A 944 32.70 0.23 -8.94
C GLY A 944 31.61 -0.82 -8.67
N LYS A 945 31.55 -1.44 -7.48
CA LYS A 945 30.58 -2.51 -7.18
C LYS A 945 29.73 -2.19 -5.96
N LEU A 946 28.49 -1.77 -6.18
CA LEU A 946 27.53 -1.49 -5.12
C LEU A 946 26.64 -2.72 -4.89
N PHE A 947 26.62 -3.22 -3.65
CA PHE A 947 25.75 -4.29 -3.21
C PHE A 947 24.60 -3.72 -2.39
N PHE A 948 23.43 -4.33 -2.52
CA PHE A 948 22.24 -3.95 -1.78
C PHE A 948 21.24 -5.11 -1.72
N VAL A 949 20.29 -4.98 -0.81
CA VAL A 949 19.24 -5.97 -0.59
C VAL A 949 17.93 -5.44 -1.15
N LEU A 950 17.29 -6.23 -2.00
CA LEU A 950 15.93 -5.99 -2.46
C LEU A 950 14.93 -6.75 -1.58
N ASN A 951 14.00 -6.00 -0.99
CA ASN A 951 12.87 -6.52 -0.23
C ASN A 951 11.56 -6.11 -0.91
N SER A 952 10.61 -7.03 -1.01
CA SER A 952 9.24 -6.68 -1.42
C SER A 952 8.53 -5.99 -0.27
N LEU A 953 7.68 -5.04 -0.62
CA LEU A 953 6.81 -4.34 0.32
C LEU A 953 5.40 -4.95 0.28
N GLY A 954 5.35 -6.29 0.29
CA GLY A 954 4.11 -7.08 0.23
C GLY A 954 3.56 -7.33 -1.19
N SER A 955 4.32 -6.98 -2.24
CA SER A 955 3.94 -7.33 -3.62
C SER A 955 4.41 -8.74 -3.97
N SER A 956 3.46 -9.63 -4.29
CA SER A 956 3.74 -10.98 -4.81
C SER A 956 4.57 -10.98 -6.08
N GLU A 957 4.52 -9.90 -6.87
CA GLU A 957 5.31 -9.79 -8.10
C GLU A 957 6.79 -9.49 -7.82
N ILE A 958 7.07 -8.69 -6.80
CA ILE A 958 8.44 -8.38 -6.37
C ILE A 958 9.05 -9.53 -5.57
N HIS A 959 8.24 -10.32 -4.86
CA HIS A 959 8.71 -11.43 -4.02
C HIS A 959 9.67 -12.40 -4.73
N ARG A 960 9.52 -12.65 -6.03
CA ARG A 960 10.43 -13.53 -6.79
C ARG A 960 11.82 -12.94 -7.05
N TYR A 961 11.98 -11.64 -6.86
CA TYR A 961 13.22 -10.89 -7.06
C TYR A 961 13.91 -10.51 -5.74
N GLU A 962 13.27 -10.76 -4.60
CA GLU A 962 13.89 -10.52 -3.30
C GLU A 962 15.24 -11.22 -3.24
N GLY A 963 16.26 -10.54 -2.74
CA GLY A 963 17.62 -11.08 -2.80
C GLY A 963 18.71 -10.10 -2.44
N LEU A 964 19.93 -10.61 -2.42
CA LEU A 964 21.15 -9.82 -2.49
C LEU A 964 21.47 -9.52 -3.96
N TRP A 965 21.62 -8.24 -4.27
CA TRP A 965 21.91 -7.74 -5.62
C TRP A 965 23.21 -6.95 -5.63
N ARG A 966 23.82 -6.93 -6.82
CA ARG A 966 24.96 -6.06 -7.17
C ARG A 966 24.56 -5.19 -8.35
N ILE A 967 24.96 -3.92 -8.31
CA ILE A 967 25.05 -3.06 -9.50
C ILE A 967 26.50 -2.63 -9.70
N ASP A 968 26.95 -2.72 -10.94
CA ASP A 968 28.19 -2.10 -11.38
C ASP A 968 27.97 -0.59 -11.56
N THR A 969 28.66 0.26 -10.80
CA THR A 969 28.38 1.69 -10.74
C THR A 969 28.82 2.45 -12.00
N GLU A 970 29.71 1.86 -12.80
CA GLU A 970 30.18 2.44 -14.07
C GLU A 970 29.29 2.02 -15.24
N THR A 971 28.98 0.73 -15.34
CA THR A 971 28.24 0.16 -16.49
C THR A 971 26.73 0.08 -16.27
N GLY A 972 26.27 0.12 -15.01
CA GLY A 972 24.87 -0.09 -14.64
C GLY A 972 24.41 -1.55 -14.68
N GLU A 973 25.33 -2.50 -14.91
CA GLU A 973 25.00 -3.94 -14.96
C GLU A 973 24.45 -4.42 -13.61
N LEU A 974 23.25 -4.99 -13.62
CA LEU A 974 22.58 -5.56 -12.46
C LEU A 974 22.70 -7.08 -12.43
N LYS A 975 23.09 -7.63 -11.28
CA LYS A 975 23.18 -9.08 -11.07
C LYS A 975 22.59 -9.47 -9.72
N CYS A 976 21.63 -10.39 -9.74
CA CYS A 976 21.15 -11.04 -8.51
C CYS A 976 22.21 -12.06 -8.06
N ILE A 977 22.84 -11.80 -6.92
CA ILE A 977 23.88 -12.69 -6.35
C ILE A 977 23.21 -13.86 -5.63
N LEU A 978 22.16 -13.57 -4.86
CA LEU A 978 21.45 -14.57 -4.09
C LEU A 978 19.94 -14.28 -4.06
N PRO A 979 19.11 -15.05 -4.80
CA PRO A 979 17.66 -14.91 -4.73
C PRO A 979 17.11 -15.52 -3.44
N TYR A 980 16.13 -14.85 -2.82
CA TYR A 980 15.36 -15.38 -1.70
C TYR A 980 14.19 -16.22 -2.21
N THR A 981 14.12 -17.46 -1.74
CA THR A 981 13.04 -18.39 -2.08
C THR A 981 11.97 -18.49 -1.00
N SER A 982 12.21 -17.89 0.17
CA SER A 982 11.36 -18.04 1.35
C SER A 982 10.24 -16.99 1.37
N LYS A 983 8.98 -17.45 1.27
CA LYS A 983 7.77 -16.62 1.37
C LYS A 983 7.52 -15.99 2.75
N TRP A 984 8.33 -16.30 3.76
CA TRP A 984 7.96 -16.13 5.18
C TRP A 984 9.02 -15.44 6.05
N ALA A 985 10.02 -14.81 5.46
CA ALA A 985 11.00 -14.03 6.22
C ALA A 985 11.00 -12.61 5.68
N HIS A 986 10.75 -11.62 6.54
CA HIS A 986 11.18 -10.25 6.33
C HIS A 986 12.66 -10.22 6.72
N PRO A 987 13.62 -10.44 5.80
CA PRO A 987 14.97 -10.60 6.23
C PRO A 987 15.55 -9.20 6.38
N TRP A 988 15.73 -8.79 7.63
CA TRP A 988 16.76 -7.82 7.96
C TRP A 988 18.07 -8.50 7.58
N ILE A 989 18.50 -8.27 6.34
CA ILE A 989 19.86 -8.56 5.98
C ILE A 989 20.69 -7.45 6.58
N HIS A 990 21.82 -7.80 7.18
CA HIS A 990 22.88 -6.87 7.52
C HIS A 990 24.12 -7.32 6.77
N ILE A 991 24.73 -6.42 6.01
CA ILE A 991 25.98 -6.70 5.30
C ILE A 991 27.09 -5.99 6.05
N GLU A 992 27.96 -6.76 6.68
CA GLU A 992 29.05 -6.22 7.48
C GLU A 992 30.40 -6.70 6.94
N PRO A 993 31.42 -5.82 6.90
CA PRO A 993 32.75 -6.21 6.47
C PRO A 993 33.35 -7.22 7.46
N MET A 994 34.00 -8.27 6.94
CA MET A 994 34.73 -9.29 7.69
C MET A 994 36.04 -9.61 6.96
N ASN A 995 37.13 -8.95 7.34
CA ASN A 995 38.42 -9.04 6.64
C ASN A 995 38.30 -8.72 5.13
N GLU A 996 38.66 -9.65 4.25
CA GLU A 996 38.53 -9.50 2.78
C GLU A 996 37.14 -9.88 2.25
N THR A 997 36.24 -10.34 3.12
CA THR A 997 34.90 -10.83 2.79
C THR A 997 33.83 -10.03 3.50
N TYR A 998 32.57 -10.34 3.25
CA TYR A 998 31.41 -9.69 3.86
C TYR A 998 30.48 -10.71 4.48
N LEU A 999 30.08 -10.48 5.72
CA LEU A 999 29.12 -11.31 6.42
C LEU A 999 27.71 -10.77 6.13
N CYS A 1000 26.92 -11.54 5.39
CA CYS A 1000 25.51 -11.29 5.13
C CYS A 1000 24.68 -12.05 6.17
N LYS A 1001 24.15 -11.31 7.14
CA LYS A 1001 23.38 -11.83 8.29
C LYS A 1001 21.90 -11.73 8.01
N MET A 1002 21.14 -12.80 8.14
CA MET A 1002 19.67 -12.81 8.08
C MET A 1002 19.14 -13.42 9.37
N ALA A 1003 17.83 -13.30 9.63
CA ALA A 1003 17.22 -13.89 10.82
C ALA A 1003 17.51 -15.40 10.97
N ASP A 1004 17.69 -16.10 9.85
CA ASP A 1004 17.70 -17.56 9.79
C ASP A 1004 18.78 -18.13 8.85
N LEU A 1005 19.65 -17.26 8.32
CA LEU A 1005 20.71 -17.56 7.36
C LEU A 1005 21.92 -16.66 7.60
N LEU A 1006 23.12 -17.23 7.64
CA LEU A 1006 24.39 -16.52 7.73
C LEU A 1006 25.28 -16.93 6.56
N ILE A 1007 25.72 -15.97 5.76
CA ILE A 1007 26.50 -16.19 4.54
C ILE A 1007 27.74 -15.31 4.55
N GLU A 1008 28.85 -15.86 4.10
CA GLU A 1008 30.05 -15.13 3.73
C GLU A 1008 30.02 -14.83 2.23
N LEU A 1009 30.26 -13.58 1.86
CA LEU A 1009 30.29 -13.09 0.50
C LEU A 1009 31.71 -12.63 0.18
N ASP A 1010 32.34 -13.21 -0.83
CA ASP A 1010 33.55 -12.64 -1.42
C ASP A 1010 33.14 -11.59 -2.47
N PRO A 1011 33.40 -10.29 -2.24
CA PRO A 1011 32.96 -9.24 -3.16
C PRO A 1011 33.72 -9.26 -4.50
N LYS A 1012 34.90 -9.90 -4.57
CA LYS A 1012 35.70 -10.00 -5.81
C LYS A 1012 35.14 -11.06 -6.74
N SER A 1013 35.00 -12.28 -6.25
CA SER A 1013 34.46 -13.42 -7.02
C SER A 1013 32.94 -13.43 -7.12
N GLU A 1014 32.25 -12.72 -6.21
CA GLU A 1014 30.81 -12.75 -6.00
C GLU A 1014 30.28 -14.13 -5.58
N GLU A 1015 31.17 -15.01 -5.12
CA GLU A 1015 30.80 -16.30 -4.54
C GLU A 1015 30.23 -16.11 -3.13
N THR A 1016 29.24 -16.94 -2.80
CA THR A 1016 28.60 -16.96 -1.49
C THR A 1016 28.84 -18.30 -0.82
N PHE A 1017 29.26 -18.27 0.44
CA PHE A 1017 29.52 -19.44 1.27
C PHE A 1017 28.55 -19.45 2.44
N HIS A 1018 27.71 -20.48 2.51
CA HIS A 1018 26.74 -20.61 3.60
C HIS A 1018 27.45 -21.03 4.89
N ILE A 1019 27.51 -20.13 5.88
CA ILE A 1019 28.05 -20.41 7.22
C ILE A 1019 26.99 -21.11 8.08
N LEU A 1020 25.72 -20.70 7.97
CA LEU A 1020 24.64 -21.30 8.75
C LEU A 1020 23.30 -21.15 8.01
N ASN A 1021 22.55 -22.24 7.81
CA ASN A 1021 21.22 -22.21 7.20
C ASN A 1021 20.24 -23.04 8.04
N SER A 1022 19.23 -22.38 8.60
CA SER A 1022 18.22 -23.01 9.46
C SER A 1022 17.14 -23.82 8.74
N ARG A 1023 16.92 -23.58 7.44
CA ARG A 1023 15.69 -23.95 6.71
C ARG A 1023 15.88 -24.97 5.59
N SER A 1024 16.99 -25.71 5.54
CA SER A 1024 17.29 -26.66 4.44
C SER A 1024 16.32 -27.85 4.26
N ARG A 1025 15.16 -27.86 4.95
CA ARG A 1025 14.21 -28.97 4.96
C ARG A 1025 13.11 -28.92 3.90
N ASP A 1026 12.82 -27.75 3.28
CA ASP A 1026 11.62 -27.59 2.45
C ASP A 1026 11.83 -27.74 0.92
N SER A 1027 13.03 -28.08 0.45
CA SER A 1027 13.28 -28.34 -0.98
C SER A 1027 12.85 -29.76 -1.38
N SER A 1028 11.55 -30.04 -1.27
CA SER A 1028 10.87 -31.06 -2.10
C SER A 1028 10.46 -30.50 -3.47
N ARG A 1029 10.69 -29.20 -3.72
CA ARG A 1029 10.60 -28.62 -5.07
C ARG A 1029 11.96 -28.74 -5.77
N GLU A 1030 11.96 -29.53 -6.84
CA GLU A 1030 13.07 -29.76 -7.77
C GLU A 1030 13.67 -28.42 -8.24
N GLY A 1031 14.86 -28.13 -7.74
CA GLY A 1031 15.63 -26.93 -8.03
C GLY A 1031 16.86 -27.00 -7.13
N SER A 1032 17.87 -27.72 -7.58
CA SER A 1032 19.11 -28.03 -6.84
C SER A 1032 19.79 -26.75 -6.37
N LEU A 1033 19.60 -26.37 -5.10
CA LEU A 1033 20.60 -25.58 -4.40
C LEU A 1033 21.90 -26.39 -4.42
N PRO A 1034 23.06 -25.78 -4.70
CA PRO A 1034 24.34 -26.48 -4.66
C PRO A 1034 24.49 -27.16 -3.29
N SER A 1035 24.91 -28.43 -3.30
CA SER A 1035 25.13 -29.19 -2.07
C SER A 1035 26.09 -28.42 -1.18
N VAL A 1036 25.61 -28.00 0.00
CA VAL A 1036 26.45 -27.35 1.00
C VAL A 1036 27.59 -28.31 1.32
N ASP A 1037 28.83 -27.90 1.05
CA ASP A 1037 30.00 -28.70 1.42
C ASP A 1037 30.12 -28.71 2.95
N HIS A 1038 29.59 -29.77 3.54
CA HIS A 1038 29.43 -29.92 4.99
C HIS A 1038 30.75 -30.11 5.75
N GLN A 1039 31.91 -30.16 5.08
CA GLN A 1039 33.12 -30.68 5.69
C GLN A 1039 34.06 -29.64 6.33
N ASN A 1040 33.98 -28.33 6.04
CA ASN A 1040 35.11 -27.45 6.39
C ASN A 1040 34.88 -26.08 7.07
N ASN A 1041 33.66 -25.60 7.35
CA ASN A 1041 33.53 -24.22 7.87
C ASN A 1041 32.34 -23.88 8.79
N LEU A 1042 31.64 -24.86 9.38
CA LEU A 1042 30.42 -24.60 10.14
C LEU A 1042 30.68 -24.37 11.65
N PHE A 1043 30.05 -23.34 12.22
CA PHE A 1043 29.89 -23.15 13.67
C PHE A 1043 28.89 -24.15 14.31
N VAL A 1044 28.20 -24.97 13.50
CA VAL A 1044 27.21 -25.95 13.98
C VAL A 1044 27.25 -27.24 13.12
N PRO A 1045 27.48 -28.44 13.71
CA PRO A 1045 27.39 -29.71 12.99
C PRO A 1045 25.98 -29.99 12.45
N ALA A 1046 25.88 -30.62 11.27
CA ALA A 1046 24.61 -30.97 10.64
C ALA A 1046 23.65 -31.74 11.57
N ALA A 1047 24.17 -32.57 12.49
CA ALA A 1047 23.40 -33.39 13.44
C ALA A 1047 22.44 -32.58 14.34
N LEU A 1048 22.78 -31.33 14.67
CA LEU A 1048 21.95 -30.45 15.51
C LEU A 1048 20.78 -29.81 14.74
N MET A 1049 20.89 -29.67 13.41
CA MET A 1049 19.77 -29.20 12.60
C MET A 1049 18.60 -30.21 12.59
N TYR A 1050 18.85 -31.48 12.91
CA TYR A 1050 17.84 -32.54 12.89
C TYR A 1050 16.96 -32.60 14.16
N GLY A 1051 17.26 -31.83 15.21
CA GLY A 1051 16.61 -31.93 16.53
C GLY A 1051 15.79 -30.73 17.01
N MET A 1052 15.91 -29.55 16.38
CA MET A 1052 15.19 -28.34 16.82
C MET A 1052 13.83 -28.19 16.12
N PRO A 1053 12.70 -28.10 16.84
CA PRO A 1053 11.42 -27.78 16.22
C PRO A 1053 11.42 -26.31 15.79
N LEU A 1054 11.27 -26.09 14.49
CA LEU A 1054 11.10 -24.79 13.85
C LEU A 1054 9.76 -24.17 14.29
N GLY A 1055 9.77 -23.37 15.34
CA GLY A 1055 8.78 -22.34 15.60
C GLY A 1055 9.17 -21.07 14.84
N VAL A 1056 8.20 -20.41 14.22
CA VAL A 1056 8.44 -19.26 13.35
C VAL A 1056 9.09 -18.12 14.15
N TYR A 1057 10.21 -17.62 13.62
CA TYR A 1057 11.01 -16.43 14.00
C TYR A 1057 12.35 -16.60 14.74
N SER A 1058 12.80 -17.80 15.11
CA SER A 1058 14.24 -18.03 15.40
C SER A 1058 14.54 -19.53 15.44
N LEU A 1059 15.72 -19.93 14.99
CA LEU A 1059 16.31 -21.22 15.34
C LEU A 1059 16.39 -21.28 16.87
N GLY A 1060 15.38 -21.82 17.55
CA GLY A 1060 15.36 -21.96 19.01
C GLY A 1060 16.11 -20.84 19.74
N ASN A 1061 15.52 -19.66 19.90
CA ASN A 1061 16.13 -18.52 20.60
C ASN A 1061 17.39 -17.90 19.95
N VAL A 1062 18.13 -18.52 19.02
CA VAL A 1062 19.30 -17.88 18.36
C VAL A 1062 18.84 -16.82 17.35
N ASP A 1063 19.29 -15.58 17.53
CA ASP A 1063 19.03 -14.46 16.61
C ASP A 1063 20.29 -14.09 15.81
N LEU A 1064 20.42 -14.67 14.62
CA LEU A 1064 21.58 -14.44 13.75
C LEU A 1064 21.68 -13.00 13.23
N SER A 1065 20.60 -12.19 13.27
CA SER A 1065 20.69 -10.78 12.89
C SER A 1065 21.55 -9.96 13.88
N SER A 1066 21.70 -10.46 15.11
CA SER A 1066 22.55 -9.86 16.15
C SER A 1066 24.01 -10.31 16.10
N CYS A 1067 24.33 -11.38 15.35
CA CYS A 1067 25.59 -12.09 15.54
C CYS A 1067 26.79 -11.36 14.96
N THR A 1068 27.99 -11.62 15.45
CA THR A 1068 29.23 -11.32 14.71
C THR A 1068 30.24 -12.44 14.93
N ILE A 1069 31.24 -12.51 14.04
CA ILE A 1069 32.38 -13.42 14.21
C ILE A 1069 33.53 -12.55 14.70
N HIS A 1070 34.02 -12.82 15.92
CA HIS A 1070 35.21 -12.19 16.47
C HIS A 1070 36.25 -13.28 16.69
N GLU A 1071 37.42 -13.12 16.07
CA GLU A 1071 38.45 -14.16 15.99
C GLU A 1071 37.88 -15.48 15.40
N ASP A 1072 37.75 -16.51 16.23
CA ASP A 1072 37.23 -17.84 15.86
C ASP A 1072 35.91 -18.17 16.59
N GLU A 1073 35.25 -17.15 17.13
CA GLU A 1073 34.03 -17.27 17.91
C GLU A 1073 32.86 -16.50 17.27
N LEU A 1074 31.74 -17.19 17.08
CA LEU A 1074 30.46 -16.60 16.72
C LEU A 1074 29.76 -16.17 18.01
N TRP A 1075 29.65 -14.86 18.18
CA TRP A 1075 28.90 -14.23 19.26
C TRP A 1075 27.49 -13.96 18.76
N VAL A 1076 26.49 -14.50 19.43
CA VAL A 1076 25.10 -14.38 18.99
C VAL A 1076 24.14 -14.33 20.16
N ARG A 1077 23.07 -13.52 20.04
CA ARG A 1077 22.01 -13.51 21.04
C ARG A 1077 21.25 -14.83 21.04
N PHE A 1078 21.06 -15.40 22.23
CA PHE A 1078 20.26 -16.60 22.48
C PHE A 1078 19.07 -16.24 23.39
N GLY A 1079 17.95 -15.91 22.76
CA GLY A 1079 16.70 -15.51 23.39
C GLY A 1079 16.71 -14.03 23.70
N ARG A 1080 16.05 -13.61 24.77
CA ARG A 1080 16.14 -12.21 25.26
C ARG A 1080 17.22 -12.05 26.33
N ALA A 1081 17.54 -13.11 27.06
CA ALA A 1081 18.27 -13.06 28.30
C ALA A 1081 19.67 -13.71 28.25
N GLN A 1082 20.08 -14.30 27.12
CA GLN A 1082 21.38 -14.97 27.02
C GLN A 1082 22.13 -14.60 25.74
N ILE A 1083 23.45 -14.76 25.80
CA ILE A 1083 24.37 -14.68 24.66
C ILE A 1083 25.04 -16.05 24.54
N ALA A 1084 25.07 -16.61 23.34
CA ALA A 1084 25.82 -17.80 23.02
C ALA A 1084 27.11 -17.42 22.31
N ILE A 1085 28.22 -17.99 22.77
CA ILE A 1085 29.54 -17.84 22.16
C ILE A 1085 29.96 -19.21 21.63
N LEU A 1086 30.05 -19.33 20.31
CA LEU A 1086 30.33 -20.59 19.62
C LEU A 1086 31.69 -20.55 18.97
N LYS A 1087 32.57 -21.45 19.34
CA LYS A 1087 33.87 -21.58 18.66
C LYS A 1087 33.73 -22.35 17.35
N ARG A 1088 34.44 -21.93 16.29
CA ARG A 1088 34.41 -22.61 14.99
C ARG A 1088 34.79 -24.09 15.16
N GLY A 1089 34.09 -24.97 14.44
CA GLY A 1089 34.30 -26.42 14.51
C GLY A 1089 33.84 -27.10 15.80
N ARG A 1090 33.28 -26.35 16.77
CA ARG A 1090 32.63 -26.91 17.97
C ARG A 1090 31.13 -27.06 17.76
N SER A 1091 30.54 -27.94 18.57
CA SER A 1091 29.09 -28.16 18.61
C SER A 1091 28.38 -27.07 19.42
N PHE A 1092 27.08 -26.86 19.19
CA PHE A 1092 26.31 -25.88 19.97
C PHE A 1092 26.22 -26.28 21.45
N GLU A 1093 26.27 -27.58 21.77
CA GLU A 1093 26.31 -28.05 23.17
C GLU A 1093 27.58 -27.62 23.90
N GLU A 1094 28.65 -27.31 23.17
CA GLU A 1094 29.89 -26.75 23.69
C GLU A 1094 29.89 -25.21 23.73
N ALA A 1095 28.80 -24.56 23.33
CA ALA A 1095 28.69 -23.10 23.36
C ALA A 1095 28.75 -22.57 24.79
N LYS A 1096 29.53 -21.50 25.00
CA LYS A 1096 29.51 -20.77 26.27
C LYS A 1096 28.25 -19.89 26.28
N ILE A 1097 27.30 -20.22 27.15
CA ILE A 1097 26.08 -19.43 27.35
C ILE A 1097 26.28 -18.51 28.55
N ILE A 1098 26.15 -17.20 28.33
CA ILE A 1098 26.23 -16.18 29.37
C ILE A 1098 24.93 -15.38 29.43
N THR A 1099 24.72 -14.66 30.53
CA THR A 1099 23.61 -13.72 30.66
C THR A 1099 23.77 -12.55 29.68
N ASN A 1100 22.66 -12.08 29.12
CA ASN A 1100 22.60 -10.94 28.21
C ASN A 1100 22.48 -9.64 29.02
N ASP A 1101 23.44 -9.39 29.91
CA ASP A 1101 23.48 -8.25 30.82
C ASP A 1101 24.88 -7.62 30.90
N ILE A 1102 25.75 -7.96 29.94
CA ILE A 1102 27.15 -7.51 29.89
C ILE A 1102 27.31 -5.99 29.70
N LEU A 1103 26.22 -5.26 29.45
CA LEU A 1103 26.17 -3.80 29.35
C LEU A 1103 25.56 -3.18 30.62
N ASP A 1104 26.12 -3.50 31.79
CA ASP A 1104 25.65 -3.02 33.10
C ASP A 1104 24.17 -3.32 33.39
N GLY A 1105 23.69 -4.52 33.03
CA GLY A 1105 22.30 -4.92 33.23
C GLY A 1105 21.39 -4.69 32.02
N GLU A 1106 21.86 -3.98 30.98
CA GLU A 1106 21.09 -3.74 29.76
C GLU A 1106 21.28 -4.87 28.74
N PRO A 1107 20.22 -5.32 28.05
CA PRO A 1107 20.30 -6.39 27.07
C PRO A 1107 21.04 -5.95 25.80
N VAL A 1108 21.95 -6.79 25.32
CA VAL A 1108 22.60 -6.63 24.01
C VAL A 1108 21.63 -7.02 22.90
N PHE A 1109 21.62 -6.21 21.85
CA PHE A 1109 20.84 -6.40 20.63
C PHE A 1109 21.69 -6.71 19.42
N GLN A 1110 22.92 -6.20 19.35
CA GLN A 1110 23.82 -6.40 18.22
C GLN A 1110 25.27 -6.43 18.68
N PHE A 1111 26.06 -7.27 18.01
CA PHE A 1111 27.52 -7.26 18.13
C PHE A 1111 28.16 -6.73 16.85
N LEU A 1112 29.26 -5.99 17.00
CA LEU A 1112 30.13 -5.56 15.90
C LEU A 1112 31.56 -5.99 16.19
N ASP A 1113 32.20 -6.64 15.22
CA ASP A 1113 33.62 -7.01 15.29
C ASP A 1113 34.51 -5.83 14.86
N LEU A 1114 35.50 -5.49 15.69
CA LEU A 1114 36.45 -4.41 15.42
C LEU A 1114 37.90 -4.85 15.65
N PRO A 1115 38.88 -4.16 15.04
CA PRO A 1115 40.30 -4.39 15.32
C PRO A 1115 40.71 -4.23 16.79
N TYR A 1116 39.91 -3.51 17.59
CA TYR A 1116 40.19 -3.22 19.00
C TYR A 1116 39.45 -4.13 19.99
N GLY A 1117 38.60 -5.04 19.50
CA GLY A 1117 37.76 -5.89 20.32
C GLY A 1117 36.32 -5.98 19.81
N LEU A 1118 35.44 -6.55 20.63
CA LEU A 1118 34.04 -6.79 20.29
C LEU A 1118 33.16 -5.69 20.87
N ILE A 1119 32.32 -5.06 20.07
CA ILE A 1119 31.35 -4.08 20.58
C ILE A 1119 29.99 -4.72 20.76
N ALA A 1120 29.44 -4.57 21.95
CA ALA A 1120 28.06 -4.87 22.27
C ALA A 1120 27.22 -3.60 22.27
N ILE A 1121 26.13 -3.63 21.51
CA ILE A 1121 25.14 -2.55 21.40
C ILE A 1121 23.86 -3.00 22.09
N GLY A 1122 23.45 -2.30 23.12
CA GLY A 1122 22.21 -2.52 23.86
C GLY A 1122 21.23 -1.36 23.76
N GLN A 1123 20.31 -1.28 24.71
CA GLN A 1123 19.22 -0.28 24.73
C GLN A 1123 19.71 1.10 25.16
N GLY A 1124 20.36 1.81 24.25
CA GLY A 1124 20.98 3.11 24.56
C GLY A 1124 22.31 3.01 25.30
N THR A 1125 22.85 1.80 25.44
CA THR A 1125 24.17 1.54 26.02
C THR A 1125 25.06 0.88 24.97
N VAL A 1126 26.32 1.26 24.90
CA VAL A 1126 27.33 0.64 24.02
C VAL A 1126 28.56 0.36 24.86
N GLY A 1127 29.04 -0.88 24.80
CA GLY A 1127 30.20 -1.34 25.54
C GLY A 1127 31.22 -1.99 24.61
N LEU A 1128 32.50 -1.76 24.89
CA LEU A 1128 33.62 -2.47 24.29
C LEU A 1128 34.01 -3.63 25.20
N ILE A 1129 33.86 -4.85 24.71
CA ILE A 1129 34.28 -6.08 25.37
C ILE A 1129 35.75 -6.29 25.03
N GLU A 1130 36.60 -6.22 26.05
CA GLU A 1130 38.02 -6.49 25.90
C GLU A 1130 38.24 -8.01 25.89
N THR A 1131 38.56 -8.54 24.72
CA THR A 1131 38.97 -9.94 24.58
C THR A 1131 40.46 -10.03 24.91
N GLY A 1132 40.81 -10.86 25.91
CA GLY A 1132 42.11 -10.83 26.61
C GLY A 1132 43.37 -11.15 25.79
N ASN A 1133 43.32 -11.13 24.46
CA ASN A 1133 44.42 -11.44 23.55
C ASN A 1133 45.03 -10.23 22.83
N HIS A 1134 44.50 -9.01 23.00
CA HIS A 1134 45.03 -7.81 22.32
C HIS A 1134 45.96 -6.97 23.21
N SER A 1135 47.18 -7.49 23.41
CA SER A 1135 48.35 -6.68 23.79
C SER A 1135 49.25 -6.40 22.57
N ARG A 1136 48.66 -6.16 21.38
CA ARG A 1136 49.38 -5.94 20.13
C ARG A 1136 49.23 -4.52 19.62
#